data_AF-A0A933Z6A2-F1
#
_entry.id   AF-A0A933Z6A2-F1
#
_cell.length_a   1.000
_cell.length_b   1.000
_cell.length_c   1.000
_cell.angle_alpha   90.00
_cell.angle_beta   90.00
_cell.angle_gamma   90.00
#
_symmetry.space_group_name_H-M   'P 1'
#
loop_
_entity.id
_entity.type
_entity.pdbx_description
1 polymer ?
#
loop_
_entity_poly.entity_id
_entity_poly.type
_entity_poly.pdbx_seq_one_letter_code
_entity_poly.pdbx_strand_id
1 'polypeptide(L)'
;MEPYVAPFPLPELAQSLSTLPGVGPATAQALAERGLRTWGDALFFFPLRYEDRRSLTPMRALAPGQRAVVRGKVLASGPWGRRRQTWRLVLADHGARITCLWFNFRKAQMEAYVKGRELILVGGVEKDKAGGLLMAHPLVFDPADAEANPALGRVVAIYPEVEGVAGAKLQRIMQELVERAAPHLPDFLWGLLPPELYPQPAGQALLAAHQPGPQAQGDDLDPDSGPWLRGLAVNELLYFELGLALKRRQREAAPGRPLAPPGDLLRRYLEGLAFKLTPGQQAACAAIRADLGQSHPMGRLLCGDVGTGKTVVAVAAALLAAEAGVQAAFMAPTEVLAQQHHANLCRDLKPLGVRVALALGSMNGAAKRQVRQAAAQEADLVVGTHALLGEALRFKDLGLVIIDEQQRFGVHQRLKLAAKGNSQAAPHLLVLTATPIPRTLALALAGHLEISDLPQRPHGQPKVTTTVVPYDQRRQAVEAISQVLAKGQRVYVICPLVEASEAIEAQDVVQTHGRLAGYFPQVRVGLLHGRMDAEAQQAALNDFKSGATPLLVATTVVEVGVDVPEATLMVILAAERFGLSQLHQLRGRVGRGSEPGACLLVAGPNPGDLASERLKVLASTQDGLAVAEADLHLRGPGEALGARQSGLPPFKVARWTRDAALVPPLREIIAGWLASDPDMAEPRLRAVKDETIRRWGRRLGLVEAG
;
A
#
# COMPACT_ATOMS: atom_id res chain seq x y z
N MET A 1 6.18 9.20 14.51
CA MET A 1 4.98 8.36 14.31
C MET A 1 4.38 8.12 15.68
N GLU A 2 3.12 8.47 15.89
CA GLU A 2 2.44 8.14 17.13
C GLU A 2 2.36 6.62 17.32
N PRO A 3 2.55 6.11 18.54
CA PRO A 3 2.45 4.69 18.83
C PRO A 3 1.05 4.18 18.49
N TYR A 4 0.99 2.96 17.94
CA TYR A 4 -0.25 2.27 17.64
C TYR A 4 -1.07 2.08 18.93
N VAL A 5 -2.36 2.46 18.90
CA VAL A 5 -3.27 2.23 20.02
C VAL A 5 -3.75 0.78 19.95
N ALA A 6 -3.55 0.02 21.03
CA ALA A 6 -3.98 -1.38 21.11
C ALA A 6 -5.47 -1.50 20.77
N PRO A 7 -5.92 -2.56 20.05
CA PRO A 7 -7.29 -2.62 19.53
C PRO A 7 -8.36 -2.69 20.61
N PHE A 8 -8.06 -3.00 21.86
CA PHE A 8 -9.08 -3.01 22.90
C PHE A 8 -8.70 -2.09 24.07
N PRO A 9 -9.69 -1.44 24.72
CA PRO A 9 -9.48 -0.61 25.91
C PRO A 9 -9.31 -1.48 27.17
N LEU A 10 -8.42 -2.46 27.11
CA LEU A 10 -8.06 -3.32 28.23
C LEU A 10 -6.65 -2.90 28.73
N PRO A 11 -6.51 -2.35 29.94
CA PRO A 11 -5.23 -1.81 30.45
C PRO A 11 -4.08 -2.82 30.43
N GLU A 12 -4.39 -4.09 30.66
CA GLU A 12 -3.46 -5.22 30.64
C GLU A 12 -2.74 -5.35 29.30
N LEU A 13 -3.37 -4.93 28.19
CA LEU A 13 -2.75 -4.97 26.86
C LEU A 13 -1.52 -4.07 26.74
N ALA A 14 -1.39 -3.04 27.59
CA ALA A 14 -0.21 -2.18 27.63
C ALA A 14 0.93 -2.74 28.49
N GLN A 15 0.68 -3.81 29.26
CA GLN A 15 1.71 -4.43 30.10
C GLN A 15 2.80 -5.10 29.25
N SER A 16 4.02 -5.08 29.77
CA SER A 16 5.16 -5.78 29.17
C SER A 16 4.93 -7.29 29.16
N LEU A 17 5.39 -7.98 28.10
CA LEU A 17 5.38 -9.45 28.07
C LEU A 17 6.20 -10.10 29.18
N SER A 18 7.13 -9.36 29.79
CA SER A 18 7.90 -9.84 30.95
C SER A 18 7.04 -10.12 32.19
N THR A 19 5.79 -9.65 32.24
CA THR A 19 4.85 -9.97 33.33
C THR A 19 4.24 -11.37 33.19
N LEU A 20 4.37 -12.00 32.02
CA LEU A 20 3.84 -13.34 31.79
C LEU A 20 4.78 -14.40 32.40
N PRO A 21 4.21 -15.46 33.02
CA PRO A 21 4.99 -16.59 33.49
C PRO A 21 5.87 -17.20 32.39
N GLY A 22 7.14 -17.45 32.70
CA GLY A 22 8.10 -18.06 31.77
C GLY A 22 8.79 -17.08 30.81
N VAL A 23 8.45 -15.79 30.82
CA VAL A 23 9.12 -14.75 30.03
C VAL A 23 10.22 -14.07 30.85
N GLY A 24 11.41 -14.68 30.87
CA GLY A 24 12.59 -14.06 31.49
C GLY A 24 13.22 -12.95 30.62
N PRO A 25 14.19 -12.17 31.16
CA PRO A 25 14.76 -11.00 30.49
C PRO A 25 15.27 -11.26 29.06
N ALA A 26 15.99 -12.37 28.84
CA ALA A 26 16.50 -12.73 27.52
C ALA A 26 15.37 -13.04 26.51
N THR A 27 14.29 -13.69 26.96
CA THR A 27 13.13 -13.98 26.11
C THR A 27 12.33 -12.71 25.82
N ALA A 28 12.18 -11.82 26.80
CA ALA A 28 11.54 -10.52 26.61
C ALA A 28 12.29 -9.67 25.59
N GLN A 29 13.63 -9.64 25.66
CA GLN A 29 14.46 -8.92 24.69
C GLN A 29 14.32 -9.50 23.28
N ALA A 30 14.41 -10.81 23.11
CA ALA A 30 14.25 -11.48 21.82
C ALA A 30 12.87 -11.21 21.18
N LEU A 31 11.79 -11.21 21.99
CA LEU A 31 10.45 -10.83 21.54
C LEU A 31 10.38 -9.34 21.15
N ALA A 32 10.99 -8.46 21.95
CA ALA A 32 11.00 -7.02 21.71
C ALA A 32 11.77 -6.62 20.44
N GLU A 33 12.81 -7.35 20.06
CA GLU A 33 13.56 -7.19 18.80
C GLU A 33 12.69 -7.49 17.57
N ARG A 34 11.69 -8.37 17.71
CA ARG A 34 10.64 -8.62 16.70
C ARG A 34 9.41 -7.71 16.85
N GLY A 35 9.49 -6.68 17.69
CA GLY A 35 8.40 -5.73 17.91
C GLY A 35 7.30 -6.23 18.84
N LEU A 36 7.48 -7.38 19.50
CA LEU A 36 6.54 -7.93 20.47
C LEU A 36 6.95 -7.47 21.87
N ARG A 37 6.45 -6.31 22.30
CA ARG A 37 6.83 -5.71 23.60
C ARG A 37 5.74 -5.85 24.64
N THR A 38 4.49 -5.67 24.22
CA THR A 38 3.32 -5.65 25.09
C THR A 38 2.44 -6.87 24.87
N TRP A 39 1.52 -7.11 25.81
CA TRP A 39 0.45 -8.11 25.66
C TRP A 39 -0.36 -7.86 24.39
N GLY A 40 -0.68 -6.59 24.09
CA GLY A 40 -1.38 -6.21 22.87
C GLY A 40 -0.59 -6.47 21.59
N ASP A 41 0.74 -6.42 21.61
CA ASP A 41 1.55 -6.77 20.44
C ASP A 41 1.51 -8.28 20.17
N ALA A 42 1.68 -9.10 21.21
CA ALA A 42 1.72 -10.55 21.10
C ALA A 42 0.35 -11.17 20.84
N LEU A 43 -0.74 -10.57 21.35
CA LEU A 43 -2.11 -11.06 21.13
C LEU A 43 -2.52 -11.01 19.65
N PHE A 44 -1.84 -10.20 18.84
CA PHE A 44 -2.06 -10.12 17.39
C PHE A 44 -0.90 -10.75 16.60
N PHE A 45 -0.05 -11.55 17.26
CA PHE A 45 0.98 -12.33 16.61
C PHE A 45 0.44 -13.71 16.23
N PHE A 46 -0.22 -13.78 15.07
CA PHE A 46 -0.98 -14.95 14.67
C PHE A 46 -0.12 -16.15 14.25
N PRO A 47 -0.66 -17.37 14.34
CA PRO A 47 0.00 -18.57 13.83
C PRO A 47 0.18 -18.52 12.30
N LEU A 48 1.29 -19.08 11.81
CA LEU A 48 1.54 -19.30 10.39
C LEU A 48 0.71 -20.46 9.83
N ARG A 49 0.43 -21.46 10.67
CA ARG A 49 -0.36 -22.65 10.33
C ARG A 49 -0.80 -23.38 11.59
N TYR A 50 -1.68 -24.35 11.40
CA TYR A 50 -2.12 -25.26 12.44
C TYR A 50 -1.65 -26.68 12.15
N GLU A 51 -1.36 -27.43 13.20
CA GLU A 51 -1.02 -28.84 13.13
C GLU A 51 -2.04 -29.65 13.92
N ASP A 52 -2.81 -30.48 13.22
CA ASP A 52 -3.77 -31.37 13.86
C ASP A 52 -3.04 -32.57 14.48
N ARG A 53 -3.06 -32.65 15.82
CA ARG A 53 -2.44 -33.72 16.60
C ARG A 53 -3.45 -34.51 17.42
N ARG A 54 -4.74 -34.48 17.02
CA ARG A 54 -5.83 -35.18 17.73
C ARG A 54 -5.80 -36.69 17.53
N SER A 55 -5.47 -37.14 16.33
CA SER A 55 -5.57 -38.56 15.95
C SER A 55 -4.20 -39.18 15.66
N LEU A 56 -4.04 -40.43 16.10
CA LEU A 56 -2.89 -41.24 15.72
C LEU A 56 -3.09 -41.74 14.29
N THR A 57 -2.12 -41.48 13.44
CA THR A 57 -2.06 -42.03 12.09
C THR A 57 -1.39 -43.40 12.12
N PRO A 58 -2.07 -44.48 11.71
CA PRO A 58 -1.44 -45.79 11.60
C PRO A 58 -0.25 -45.73 10.63
N MET A 59 0.89 -46.34 10.96
CA MET A 59 2.10 -46.24 10.12
C MET A 59 1.90 -46.73 8.69
N ARG A 60 1.00 -47.70 8.48
CA ARG A 60 0.59 -48.21 7.16
C ARG A 60 -0.16 -47.20 6.28
N ALA A 61 -0.77 -46.19 6.88
CA ALA A 61 -1.53 -45.14 6.20
C ALA A 61 -0.69 -43.88 5.98
N LEU A 62 0.62 -43.93 6.23
CA LEU A 62 1.49 -42.78 6.05
C LEU A 62 1.76 -42.50 4.57
N ALA A 63 1.50 -41.27 4.16
CA ALA A 63 1.79 -40.76 2.83
C ALA A 63 2.88 -39.67 2.89
N PRO A 64 3.78 -39.58 1.90
CA PRO A 64 4.73 -38.48 1.82
C PRO A 64 4.01 -37.15 1.61
N GLY A 65 4.56 -36.07 2.18
CA GLY A 65 4.02 -34.72 2.10
C GLY A 65 3.02 -34.39 3.22
N GLN A 66 2.58 -35.37 4.01
CA GLN A 66 1.69 -35.12 5.15
C GLN A 66 2.48 -34.99 6.46
N ARG A 67 1.90 -34.29 7.44
CA ARG A 67 2.35 -34.35 8.85
C ARG A 67 1.49 -35.35 9.60
N ALA A 68 2.10 -36.16 10.46
CA ALA A 68 1.41 -37.23 11.16
C ALA A 68 1.87 -37.38 12.61
N VAL A 69 0.94 -37.82 13.46
CA VAL A 69 1.23 -38.31 14.82
C VAL A 69 1.26 -39.82 14.76
N VAL A 70 2.40 -40.43 15.03
CA VAL A 70 2.59 -41.89 14.94
C VAL A 70 2.97 -42.45 16.29
N ARG A 71 2.44 -43.61 16.63
CA ARG A 71 2.81 -44.37 17.82
C ARG A 71 3.43 -45.69 17.39
N GLY A 72 4.51 -46.10 18.04
CA GLY A 72 5.11 -47.41 17.78
C GLY A 72 6.30 -47.73 18.68
N LYS A 73 6.88 -48.90 18.48
CA LYS A 73 8.04 -49.38 19.23
C LYS A 73 9.33 -49.12 18.46
N VAL A 74 10.38 -48.74 19.19
CA VAL A 74 11.72 -48.55 18.62
C VAL A 74 12.27 -49.91 18.19
N LEU A 75 12.52 -50.08 16.89
CA LEU A 75 13.21 -51.26 16.35
C LEU A 75 14.73 -51.10 16.39
N ALA A 76 15.21 -49.90 16.11
CA ALA A 76 16.63 -49.57 16.07
C ALA A 76 16.81 -48.09 16.41
N SER A 77 17.85 -47.77 17.17
CA SER A 77 18.25 -46.39 17.49
C SER A 77 19.76 -46.33 17.57
N GLY A 78 20.38 -45.34 16.94
CA GLY A 78 21.82 -45.13 17.04
C GLY A 78 22.40 -44.16 16.02
N PRO A 79 23.70 -43.89 16.09
CA PRO A 79 24.38 -43.01 15.16
C PRO A 79 24.46 -43.62 13.76
N TRP A 80 24.29 -42.79 12.75
CA TRP A 80 24.15 -43.14 11.35
C TRP A 80 24.94 -42.18 10.44
N GLY A 81 25.26 -42.64 9.22
CA GLY A 81 26.08 -41.92 8.24
C GLY A 81 27.60 -42.11 8.42
N ARG A 82 28.38 -41.77 7.39
CA ARG A 82 29.85 -41.99 7.33
C ARG A 82 30.63 -41.36 8.48
N ARG A 83 30.18 -40.20 8.99
CA ARG A 83 30.80 -39.49 10.12
C ARG A 83 30.06 -39.67 11.45
N ARG A 84 29.02 -40.52 11.51
CA ARG A 84 28.19 -40.77 12.71
C ARG A 84 27.59 -39.52 13.35
N GLN A 85 27.39 -38.45 12.58
CA GLN A 85 26.85 -37.16 13.05
C GLN A 85 25.32 -37.09 12.98
N THR A 86 24.64 -38.13 12.49
CA THR A 86 23.18 -38.17 12.40
C THR A 86 22.65 -39.24 13.33
N TRP A 87 21.62 -38.98 14.11
CA TRP A 87 20.93 -40.00 14.87
C TRP A 87 19.79 -40.56 14.03
N ARG A 88 19.78 -41.89 13.86
CA ARG A 88 18.69 -42.62 13.20
C ARG A 88 17.92 -43.45 14.21
N LEU A 89 16.62 -43.24 14.25
CA LEU A 89 15.66 -44.07 14.98
C LEU A 89 14.68 -44.69 13.99
N VAL A 90 14.39 -45.98 14.12
CA VAL A 90 13.37 -46.67 13.33
C VAL A 90 12.25 -47.06 14.26
N LEU A 91 11.07 -46.51 14.02
CA LEU A 91 9.85 -46.85 14.74
C LEU A 91 9.04 -47.84 13.90
N ALA A 92 8.43 -48.83 14.54
CA ALA A 92 7.53 -49.74 13.86
C ALA A 92 6.26 -50.01 14.65
N ASP A 93 5.21 -50.27 13.88
CA ASP A 93 3.90 -50.64 14.36
C ASP A 93 3.23 -51.59 13.35
N HIS A 94 2.72 -52.72 13.84
CA HIS A 94 2.00 -53.73 13.06
C HIS A 94 2.56 -54.02 11.64
N GLY A 95 3.88 -54.20 11.53
CA GLY A 95 4.57 -54.55 10.27
C GLY A 95 4.96 -53.36 9.37
N ALA A 96 4.48 -52.15 9.66
CA ALA A 96 4.92 -50.91 9.01
C ALA A 96 6.03 -50.24 9.82
N ARG A 97 6.91 -49.49 9.13
CA ARG A 97 8.06 -48.81 9.76
C ARG A 97 8.26 -47.42 9.20
N ILE A 98 8.76 -46.52 10.04
CA ILE A 98 9.20 -45.18 9.65
C ILE A 98 10.59 -44.90 10.19
N THR A 99 11.45 -44.35 9.35
CA THR A 99 12.79 -43.91 9.76
C THR A 99 12.71 -42.47 10.23
N CYS A 100 13.42 -42.13 11.29
CA CYS A 100 13.49 -40.78 11.85
C CYS A 100 14.95 -40.36 11.93
N LEU A 101 15.25 -39.14 11.48
CA LEU A 101 16.62 -38.60 11.46
C LEU A 101 16.70 -37.28 12.21
N TRP A 102 17.72 -37.14 13.06
CA TRP A 102 18.11 -35.86 13.67
C TRP A 102 19.55 -35.53 13.31
N PHE A 103 19.77 -34.34 12.75
CA PHE A 103 21.10 -33.80 12.45
C PHE A 103 21.73 -33.06 13.63
N ASN A 104 20.91 -32.70 14.62
CA ASN A 104 21.32 -32.10 15.89
C ASN A 104 20.52 -32.75 17.03
N PHE A 105 21.20 -33.44 17.95
CA PHE A 105 20.58 -34.20 19.02
C PHE A 105 21.47 -34.27 20.26
N ARG A 106 20.86 -34.45 21.43
CA ARG A 106 21.59 -34.69 22.69
C ARG A 106 21.87 -36.18 22.84
N LYS A 107 23.11 -36.57 23.17
CA LYS A 107 23.49 -38.00 23.36
C LYS A 107 22.57 -38.71 24.35
N ALA A 108 22.19 -38.05 25.44
CA ALA A 108 21.26 -38.58 26.44
C ALA A 108 19.89 -38.98 25.85
N GLN A 109 19.37 -38.26 24.85
CA GLN A 109 18.10 -38.64 24.20
C GLN A 109 18.28 -39.91 23.36
N MET A 110 19.37 -40.00 22.60
CA MET A 110 19.68 -41.19 21.80
C MET A 110 19.86 -42.44 22.68
N GLU A 111 20.51 -42.28 23.84
CA GLU A 111 20.73 -43.34 24.82
C GLU A 111 19.44 -43.73 25.57
N ALA A 112 18.51 -42.78 25.77
CA ALA A 112 17.22 -43.06 26.43
C ALA A 112 16.23 -43.81 25.53
N TYR A 113 16.29 -43.64 24.21
CA TYR A 113 15.35 -44.23 23.26
C TYR A 113 15.91 -45.52 22.65
N VAL A 114 15.99 -46.56 23.48
CA VAL A 114 16.48 -47.89 23.13
C VAL A 114 15.40 -48.78 22.48
N LYS A 115 15.85 -49.87 21.85
CA LYS A 115 14.98 -50.88 21.23
C LYS A 115 13.92 -51.39 22.21
N GLY A 116 12.68 -51.52 21.74
CA GLY A 116 11.54 -52.01 22.51
C GLY A 116 10.74 -50.92 23.22
N ARG A 117 11.31 -49.72 23.44
CA ARG A 117 10.59 -48.59 24.02
C ARG A 117 9.51 -48.10 23.06
N GLU A 118 8.35 -47.76 23.61
CA GLU A 118 7.24 -47.18 22.85
C GLU A 118 7.34 -45.65 22.85
N LEU A 119 7.11 -45.02 21.71
CA LEU A 119 7.19 -43.57 21.54
C LEU A 119 6.03 -43.07 20.69
N ILE A 120 5.64 -41.82 20.92
CA ILE A 120 4.78 -41.04 20.03
C ILE A 120 5.64 -40.00 19.33
N LEU A 121 5.62 -40.00 18.01
CA LEU A 121 6.36 -39.06 17.18
C LEU A 121 5.42 -38.15 16.40
N VAL A 122 5.79 -36.88 16.30
CA VAL A 122 5.06 -35.88 15.51
C VAL A 122 6.02 -35.24 14.52
N GLY A 123 5.74 -35.36 13.23
CA GLY A 123 6.63 -34.83 12.20
C GLY A 123 6.05 -34.88 10.79
N GLY A 124 6.74 -34.20 9.86
CA GLY A 124 6.47 -34.31 8.44
C GLY A 124 7.03 -35.60 7.87
N VAL A 125 6.24 -36.29 7.05
CA VAL A 125 6.60 -37.54 6.39
C VAL A 125 7.13 -37.22 4.99
N GLU A 126 8.34 -37.68 4.72
CA GLU A 126 9.05 -37.51 3.45
C GLU A 126 9.42 -38.88 2.87
N LYS A 127 9.79 -38.89 1.59
CA LYS A 127 10.40 -40.05 0.93
C LYS A 127 11.91 -39.99 1.08
N ASP A 128 12.50 -41.07 1.57
CA ASP A 128 13.94 -41.30 1.49
C ASP A 128 14.34 -41.65 0.03
N LYS A 129 15.62 -41.51 -0.29
CA LYS A 129 16.21 -41.83 -1.60
C LYS A 129 15.99 -43.29 -2.03
N ALA A 130 15.79 -44.19 -1.07
CA ALA A 130 15.48 -45.60 -1.31
C ALA A 130 13.95 -45.90 -1.37
N GLY A 131 13.10 -44.87 -1.36
CA GLY A 131 11.64 -45.00 -1.44
C GLY A 131 10.93 -45.32 -0.12
N GLY A 132 11.66 -45.45 1.00
CA GLY A 132 11.08 -45.60 2.34
C GLY A 132 10.55 -44.29 2.92
N LEU A 133 9.73 -44.38 3.97
CA LEU A 133 9.22 -43.19 4.68
C LEU A 133 10.21 -42.70 5.75
N LEU A 134 10.35 -41.37 5.80
CA LEU A 134 11.28 -40.66 6.66
C LEU A 134 10.58 -39.51 7.40
N MET A 135 10.89 -39.29 8.67
CA MET A 135 10.63 -38.04 9.38
C MET A 135 11.95 -37.35 9.75
N ALA A 136 12.15 -36.12 9.29
CA ALA A 136 13.27 -35.30 9.71
C ALA A 136 12.89 -34.50 10.97
N HIS A 137 13.72 -34.58 12.01
CA HIS A 137 13.54 -33.89 13.29
C HIS A 137 12.12 -34.01 13.90
N PRO A 138 11.51 -35.20 14.01
CA PRO A 138 10.21 -35.30 14.66
C PRO A 138 10.31 -34.97 16.14
N LEU A 139 9.23 -34.42 16.69
CA LEU A 139 9.04 -34.27 18.13
C LEU A 139 8.80 -35.66 18.73
N VAL A 140 9.42 -35.93 19.87
CA VAL A 140 9.35 -37.23 20.55
C VAL A 140 8.62 -37.04 21.88
N PHE A 141 7.61 -37.87 22.12
CA PHE A 141 6.83 -37.91 23.35
C PHE A 141 6.80 -39.34 23.91
N ASP A 142 6.83 -39.47 25.23
CA ASP A 142 6.58 -40.74 25.90
C ASP A 142 5.06 -40.98 25.99
N PRO A 143 4.56 -42.18 25.65
CA PRO A 143 3.14 -42.51 25.80
C PRO A 143 2.60 -42.26 27.22
N ALA A 144 3.44 -42.40 28.26
CA ALA A 144 3.04 -42.13 29.64
C ALA A 144 2.69 -40.66 29.89
N ASP A 145 3.33 -39.74 29.16
CA ASP A 145 3.09 -38.30 29.29
C ASP A 145 2.01 -37.81 28.32
N ALA A 146 1.54 -38.66 27.40
CA ALA A 146 0.76 -38.24 26.23
C ALA A 146 -0.58 -37.60 26.59
N GLU A 147 -1.29 -38.12 27.59
CA GLU A 147 -2.58 -37.57 28.05
C GLU A 147 -2.41 -36.22 28.77
N ALA A 148 -1.33 -36.05 29.53
CA ALA A 148 -1.03 -34.83 30.25
C ALA A 148 -0.31 -33.77 29.41
N ASN A 149 0.19 -34.13 28.21
CA ASN A 149 1.00 -33.24 27.40
C ASN A 149 0.15 -32.25 26.58
N PRO A 150 0.30 -30.93 26.77
CA PRO A 150 -0.47 -29.94 26.03
C PRO A 150 -0.14 -29.89 24.52
N ALA A 151 0.89 -30.62 24.07
CA ALA A 151 1.29 -30.69 22.67
C ALA A 151 0.67 -31.87 21.89
N LEU A 152 -0.16 -32.71 22.53
CA LEU A 152 -0.85 -33.87 21.95
C LEU A 152 -2.37 -33.80 22.19
N GLY A 153 -3.15 -34.53 21.38
CA GLY A 153 -4.60 -34.68 21.54
C GLY A 153 -5.42 -33.46 21.15
N ARG A 154 -4.80 -32.45 20.53
CA ARG A 154 -5.43 -31.18 20.14
C ARG A 154 -4.83 -30.63 18.86
N VAL A 155 -5.45 -29.60 18.31
CA VAL A 155 -4.85 -28.80 17.25
C VAL A 155 -3.85 -27.82 17.86
N VAL A 156 -2.66 -27.74 17.27
CA VAL A 156 -1.55 -26.91 17.76
C VAL A 156 -1.27 -25.78 16.77
N ALA A 157 -1.34 -24.54 17.26
CA ALA A 157 -0.91 -23.35 16.53
C ALA A 157 0.62 -23.29 16.40
N ILE A 158 1.11 -23.09 15.17
CA ILE A 158 2.53 -22.95 14.86
C ILE A 158 2.82 -21.50 14.47
N TYR A 159 3.69 -20.84 15.22
CA TYR A 159 4.00 -19.42 15.06
C TYR A 159 5.24 -19.18 14.18
N PRO A 160 5.39 -17.99 13.58
CA PRO A 160 6.64 -17.57 12.94
C PRO A 160 7.83 -17.68 13.90
N GLU A 161 9.01 -18.04 13.36
CA GLU A 161 10.21 -18.20 14.17
C GLU A 161 10.70 -16.86 14.73
N VAL A 162 10.94 -16.85 16.04
CA VAL A 162 11.55 -15.73 16.76
C VAL A 162 12.94 -16.18 17.20
N GLU A 163 13.96 -15.51 16.68
CA GLU A 163 15.35 -15.81 17.04
C GLU A 163 15.53 -15.69 18.56
N GLY A 164 16.23 -16.65 19.17
CA GLY A 164 16.40 -16.70 20.62
C GLY A 164 15.19 -17.23 21.42
N VAL A 165 14.06 -17.56 20.78
CA VAL A 165 12.89 -18.16 21.45
C VAL A 165 12.49 -19.48 20.81
N ALA A 166 12.58 -20.58 21.57
CA ALA A 166 12.14 -21.89 21.09
C ALA A 166 10.62 -21.90 20.79
N GLY A 167 10.21 -22.50 19.67
CA GLY A 167 8.80 -22.52 19.25
C GLY A 167 7.82 -23.08 20.28
N ALA A 168 8.20 -24.14 21.01
CA ALA A 168 7.37 -24.69 22.10
C ALA A 168 7.21 -23.71 23.28
N LYS A 169 8.23 -22.89 23.55
CA LYS A 169 8.16 -21.84 24.57
C LYS A 169 7.26 -20.70 24.09
N LEU A 170 7.41 -20.28 22.84
CA LEU A 170 6.57 -19.26 22.22
C LEU A 170 5.10 -19.65 22.24
N GLN A 171 4.79 -20.90 21.86
CA GLN A 171 3.43 -21.44 21.91
C GLN A 171 2.82 -21.34 23.32
N ARG A 172 3.55 -21.74 24.36
CA ARG A 172 3.07 -21.64 25.76
C ARG A 172 2.82 -20.19 26.19
N ILE A 173 3.72 -19.28 25.81
CA ILE A 173 3.56 -17.85 26.11
C ILE A 173 2.27 -17.32 25.45
N MET A 174 2.03 -17.64 24.18
CA MET A 174 0.83 -17.20 23.46
C MET A 174 -0.45 -17.82 24.03
N GLN A 175 -0.39 -19.10 24.43
CA GLN A 175 -1.50 -19.78 25.08
C GLN A 175 -1.88 -19.14 26.42
N GLU A 176 -0.89 -18.91 27.29
CA GLU A 176 -1.09 -18.24 28.57
C GLU A 176 -1.64 -16.82 28.39
N LEU A 177 -1.12 -16.08 27.40
CA LEU A 177 -1.57 -14.73 27.09
C LEU A 177 -3.04 -14.70 26.64
N VAL A 178 -3.42 -15.55 25.68
CA VAL A 178 -4.78 -15.53 25.14
C VAL A 178 -5.80 -15.98 26.18
N GLU A 179 -5.49 -16.97 27.01
CA GLU A 179 -6.36 -17.42 28.11
C GLU A 179 -6.62 -16.32 29.13
N ARG A 180 -5.59 -15.51 29.44
CA ARG A 180 -5.71 -14.39 30.38
C ARG A 180 -6.41 -13.18 29.79
N ALA A 181 -6.14 -12.85 28.53
CA ALA A 181 -6.63 -11.59 27.94
C ALA A 181 -7.98 -11.74 27.24
N ALA A 182 -8.16 -12.78 26.42
CA ALA A 182 -9.28 -12.87 25.48
C ALA A 182 -10.67 -12.86 26.14
N PRO A 183 -10.91 -13.54 27.28
CA PRO A 183 -12.22 -13.52 27.95
C PRO A 183 -12.64 -12.15 28.49
N HIS A 184 -11.68 -11.24 28.70
CA HIS A 184 -11.91 -9.93 29.30
C HIS A 184 -11.91 -8.79 28.28
N LEU A 185 -11.74 -9.10 26.99
CA LEU A 185 -11.77 -8.08 25.95
C LEU A 185 -13.19 -7.53 25.78
N PRO A 186 -13.38 -6.21 25.92
CA PRO A 186 -14.67 -5.61 25.62
C PRO A 186 -14.90 -5.62 24.11
N ASP A 187 -16.09 -6.05 23.71
CA ASP A 187 -16.50 -6.06 22.31
C ASP A 187 -17.85 -5.35 22.15
N PHE A 188 -17.77 -4.05 21.87
CA PHE A 188 -18.95 -3.20 21.70
C PHE A 188 -19.72 -3.47 20.40
N LEU A 189 -19.17 -4.24 19.46
CA LEU A 189 -19.85 -4.59 18.20
C LEU A 189 -20.71 -5.84 18.34
N TRP A 190 -20.44 -6.66 19.36
CA TRP A 190 -21.20 -7.89 19.58
C TRP A 190 -22.68 -7.60 19.80
N GLY A 191 -23.53 -8.25 19.01
CA GLY A 191 -24.98 -8.04 19.03
C GLY A 191 -25.48 -6.80 18.28
N LEU A 192 -24.60 -5.98 17.70
CA LEU A 192 -24.96 -4.86 16.81
C LEU A 192 -24.81 -5.20 15.32
N LEU A 193 -24.09 -6.27 15.00
CA LEU A 193 -23.82 -6.71 13.63
C LEU A 193 -24.57 -8.00 13.30
N PRO A 194 -24.91 -8.23 12.02
CA PRO A 194 -25.49 -9.49 11.56
C PRO A 194 -24.55 -10.67 11.87
N PRO A 195 -25.08 -11.81 12.38
CA PRO A 195 -24.27 -12.99 12.69
C PRO A 195 -23.47 -13.54 11.51
N GLU A 196 -23.96 -13.36 10.27
CA GLU A 196 -23.28 -13.81 9.06
C GLU A 196 -22.00 -13.00 8.77
N LEU A 197 -21.96 -11.76 9.25
CA LEU A 197 -20.82 -10.85 9.10
C LEU A 197 -19.90 -10.90 10.32
N TYR A 198 -20.47 -11.05 11.51
CA TYR A 198 -19.76 -11.06 12.79
C TYR A 198 -20.21 -12.25 13.67
N PRO A 199 -19.77 -13.48 13.35
CA PRO A 199 -20.34 -14.70 13.93
C PRO A 199 -19.96 -14.94 15.38
N GLN A 200 -18.89 -14.29 15.87
CA GLN A 200 -18.39 -14.47 17.22
C GLN A 200 -17.73 -13.18 17.73
N PRO A 201 -17.73 -12.94 19.06
CA PRO A 201 -17.02 -11.82 19.66
C PRO A 201 -15.52 -11.87 19.37
N ALA A 202 -14.85 -10.72 19.34
CA ALA A 202 -13.43 -10.61 19.07
C ALA A 202 -12.56 -11.44 20.03
N GLY A 203 -12.93 -11.52 21.31
CA GLY A 203 -12.23 -12.37 22.28
C GLY A 203 -12.29 -13.85 21.91
N GLN A 204 -13.46 -14.35 21.48
CA GLN A 204 -13.59 -15.74 21.03
C GLN A 204 -12.85 -15.98 19.71
N ALA A 205 -12.83 -15.01 18.80
CA ALA A 205 -12.04 -15.09 17.58
C ALA A 205 -10.53 -15.17 17.87
N LEU A 206 -10.00 -14.35 18.79
CA LEU A 206 -8.60 -14.43 19.22
C LEU A 206 -8.31 -15.78 19.88
N LEU A 207 -9.21 -16.27 20.73
CA LEU A 207 -9.06 -17.59 21.32
C LEU A 207 -9.02 -18.68 20.25
N ALA A 208 -9.94 -18.67 19.28
CA ALA A 208 -9.97 -19.63 18.18
C ALA A 208 -8.70 -19.57 17.31
N ALA A 209 -8.13 -18.37 17.11
CA ALA A 209 -6.88 -18.19 16.37
C ALA A 209 -5.68 -18.80 17.10
N HIS A 210 -5.54 -18.59 18.40
CA HIS A 210 -4.37 -19.07 19.15
C HIS A 210 -4.54 -20.49 19.71
N GLN A 211 -5.78 -20.89 19.94
CA GLN A 211 -6.22 -22.14 20.55
C GLN A 211 -7.51 -22.65 19.87
N PRO A 212 -7.39 -23.26 18.67
CA PRO A 212 -8.55 -23.83 18.01
C PRO A 212 -9.22 -24.89 18.90
N GLY A 213 -10.55 -24.83 18.99
CA GLY A 213 -11.33 -25.76 19.79
C GLY A 213 -11.24 -27.22 19.29
N PRO A 214 -11.69 -28.19 20.10
CA PRO A 214 -11.62 -29.62 19.74
C PRO A 214 -12.42 -29.96 18.48
N GLN A 215 -13.43 -29.16 18.14
CA GLN A 215 -14.28 -29.32 16.96
C GLN A 215 -13.75 -28.59 15.71
N ALA A 216 -12.68 -27.80 15.82
CA ALA A 216 -12.14 -27.03 14.69
C ALA A 216 -11.70 -27.96 13.56
N GLN A 217 -12.11 -27.65 12.33
CA GLN A 217 -11.82 -28.45 11.14
C GLN A 217 -11.88 -27.61 9.87
N GLY A 218 -11.25 -28.09 8.80
CA GLY A 218 -11.26 -27.41 7.50
C GLY A 218 -10.82 -25.94 7.62
N ASP A 219 -11.70 -25.04 7.18
CA ASP A 219 -11.47 -23.60 7.13
C ASP A 219 -11.18 -22.97 8.50
N ASP A 220 -11.64 -23.56 9.62
CA ASP A 220 -11.29 -23.07 10.97
C ASP A 220 -9.78 -23.08 11.23
N LEU A 221 -9.08 -23.99 10.53
CA LEU A 221 -7.65 -24.22 10.62
C LEU A 221 -6.90 -23.63 9.41
N ASP A 222 -7.53 -22.72 8.68
CA ASP A 222 -6.87 -21.93 7.65
C ASP A 222 -6.43 -20.56 8.24
N PRO A 223 -5.11 -20.30 8.33
CA PRO A 223 -4.58 -19.05 8.82
C PRO A 223 -4.89 -17.83 7.93
N ASP A 224 -5.25 -18.04 6.66
CA ASP A 224 -5.47 -16.98 5.68
C ASP A 224 -6.95 -16.75 5.36
N SER A 225 -7.84 -17.69 5.70
CA SER A 225 -9.28 -17.60 5.38
C SER A 225 -10.25 -17.92 6.54
N GLY A 226 -9.74 -18.33 7.71
CA GLY A 226 -10.59 -18.84 8.78
C GLY A 226 -11.63 -17.85 9.33
N PRO A 227 -12.75 -18.34 9.91
CA PRO A 227 -13.84 -17.48 10.41
C PRO A 227 -13.40 -16.47 11.47
N TRP A 228 -12.44 -16.83 12.32
CA TRP A 228 -11.85 -15.93 13.32
C TRP A 228 -11.15 -14.74 12.68
N LEU A 229 -10.46 -14.95 11.55
CA LEU A 229 -9.72 -13.92 10.85
C LEU A 229 -10.68 -12.92 10.21
N ARG A 230 -11.74 -13.44 9.58
CA ARG A 230 -12.82 -12.63 9.03
C ARG A 230 -13.50 -11.78 10.09
N GLY A 231 -13.85 -12.36 11.24
CA GLY A 231 -14.46 -11.64 12.36
C GLY A 231 -13.56 -10.50 12.86
N LEU A 232 -12.28 -10.78 13.13
CA LEU A 232 -11.34 -9.76 13.56
C LEU A 232 -11.08 -8.67 12.50
N ALA A 233 -11.07 -9.03 11.21
CA ALA A 233 -10.99 -8.06 10.12
C ALA A 233 -12.22 -7.15 10.06
N VAL A 234 -13.43 -7.70 10.23
CA VAL A 234 -14.68 -6.93 10.33
C VAL A 234 -14.62 -5.95 11.51
N ASN A 235 -14.18 -6.40 12.69
CA ASN A 235 -14.03 -5.54 13.87
C ASN A 235 -13.12 -4.36 13.55
N GLU A 236 -11.92 -4.62 13.02
CA GLU A 236 -10.94 -3.58 12.72
C GLU A 236 -11.40 -2.60 11.63
N LEU A 237 -11.98 -3.10 10.53
CA LEU A 237 -12.48 -2.29 9.42
C LEU A 237 -13.68 -1.44 9.84
N LEU A 238 -14.59 -1.95 10.68
CA LEU A 238 -15.76 -1.19 11.09
C LEU A 238 -15.38 0.06 11.89
N TYR A 239 -14.51 -0.06 12.89
CA TYR A 239 -14.05 1.11 13.66
C TYR A 239 -13.32 2.12 12.77
N PHE A 240 -12.59 1.64 11.76
CA PHE A 240 -11.93 2.52 10.80
C PHE A 240 -12.94 3.28 9.93
N GLU A 241 -13.88 2.56 9.30
CA GLU A 241 -14.92 3.14 8.45
C GLU A 241 -15.85 4.09 9.24
N LEU A 242 -16.19 3.76 10.48
CA LEU A 242 -16.95 4.64 11.36
C LEU A 242 -16.15 5.92 11.66
N GLY A 243 -14.85 5.82 11.90
CA GLY A 243 -13.99 6.98 12.10
C GLY A 243 -13.98 7.92 10.89
N LEU A 244 -13.96 7.35 9.68
CA LEU A 244 -14.07 8.12 8.44
C LEU A 244 -15.44 8.79 8.30
N ALA A 245 -16.52 8.07 8.60
CA ALA A 245 -17.88 8.60 8.57
C ALA A 245 -18.09 9.76 9.57
N LEU A 246 -17.59 9.62 10.80
CA LEU A 246 -17.59 10.68 11.81
C LEU A 246 -16.77 11.88 11.35
N LYS A 247 -15.62 11.66 10.69
CA LYS A 247 -14.78 12.75 10.20
C LYS A 247 -15.45 13.52 9.07
N ARG A 248 -16.11 12.78 8.16
CA ARG A 248 -16.94 13.35 7.09
C ARG A 248 -18.05 14.21 7.68
N ARG A 249 -18.80 13.69 8.67
CA ARG A 249 -19.87 14.42 9.35
C ARG A 249 -19.37 15.68 10.06
N GLN A 250 -18.21 15.61 10.72
CA GLN A 250 -17.57 16.78 11.34
C GLN A 250 -17.29 17.89 10.31
N ARG A 251 -16.88 17.52 9.09
CA ARG A 251 -16.70 18.48 7.98
C ARG A 251 -18.04 19.02 7.49
N GLU A 252 -19.03 18.16 7.30
CA GLU A 252 -20.37 18.55 6.82
C GLU A 252 -21.12 19.44 7.82
N ALA A 253 -20.80 19.34 9.11
CA ALA A 253 -21.30 20.23 10.15
C ALA A 253 -20.57 21.58 10.20
N ALA A 254 -19.38 21.70 9.59
CA ALA A 254 -18.65 22.96 9.55
C ALA A 254 -19.30 23.93 8.55
N PRO A 255 -19.38 25.23 8.86
CA PRO A 255 -19.94 26.21 7.93
C PRO A 255 -19.08 26.29 6.67
N GLY A 256 -19.71 26.05 5.52
CA GLY A 256 -19.13 26.24 4.19
C GLY A 256 -19.76 27.41 3.47
N ARG A 257 -19.09 27.88 2.41
CA ARG A 257 -19.60 28.94 1.54
C ARG A 257 -20.11 28.33 0.24
N PRO A 258 -21.42 28.26 -0.03
CA PRO A 258 -21.93 27.81 -1.31
C PRO A 258 -21.36 28.62 -2.49
N LEU A 259 -20.81 27.92 -3.48
CA LEU A 259 -20.35 28.46 -4.75
C LEU A 259 -21.27 27.95 -5.86
N ALA A 260 -22.33 28.70 -6.15
CA ALA A 260 -23.35 28.34 -7.15
C ALA A 260 -23.48 29.40 -8.26
N PRO A 261 -22.42 29.67 -9.04
CA PRO A 261 -22.50 30.61 -10.15
C PRO A 261 -23.32 30.04 -11.33
N PRO A 262 -23.79 30.89 -12.26
CA PRO A 262 -24.45 30.47 -13.50
C PRO A 262 -23.64 29.46 -14.33
N GLY A 263 -22.32 29.60 -14.35
CA GLY A 263 -21.38 28.74 -15.06
C GLY A 263 -21.00 29.25 -16.45
N ASP A 264 -21.10 30.55 -16.71
CA ASP A 264 -20.78 31.15 -18.00
C ASP A 264 -19.30 31.07 -18.36
N LEU A 265 -18.40 31.23 -17.40
CA LEU A 265 -16.96 31.07 -17.63
C LEU A 265 -16.63 29.62 -17.97
N LEU A 266 -17.24 28.68 -17.25
CA LEU A 266 -17.10 27.25 -17.50
C LEU A 266 -17.60 26.90 -18.90
N ARG A 267 -18.79 27.36 -19.27
CA ARG A 267 -19.37 27.10 -20.60
C ARG A 267 -18.47 27.60 -21.73
N ARG A 268 -17.99 28.86 -21.64
CA ARG A 268 -17.07 29.44 -22.63
C ARG A 268 -15.73 28.69 -22.70
N TYR A 269 -15.22 28.24 -21.55
CA TYR A 269 -14.01 27.41 -21.51
C TYR A 269 -14.22 26.09 -22.27
N LEU A 270 -15.32 25.38 -21.98
CA LEU A 270 -15.64 24.10 -22.62
C LEU A 270 -15.89 24.24 -24.13
N GLU A 271 -16.56 25.30 -24.56
CA GLU A 271 -16.77 25.63 -25.99
C GLU A 271 -15.46 25.92 -26.72
N GLY A 272 -14.45 26.46 -26.02
CA GLY A 272 -13.12 26.76 -26.57
C GLY A 272 -12.16 25.58 -26.64
N LEU A 273 -12.51 24.41 -26.08
CA LEU A 273 -11.64 23.24 -26.10
C LEU A 273 -11.63 22.60 -27.50
N ALA A 274 -10.44 22.21 -27.95
CA ALA A 274 -10.25 21.46 -29.20
C ALA A 274 -10.74 19.99 -29.13
N PHE A 275 -11.30 19.57 -27.99
CA PHE A 275 -11.77 18.21 -27.74
C PHE A 275 -13.03 18.23 -26.87
N LYS A 276 -13.79 17.14 -26.89
CA LYS A 276 -14.95 16.93 -26.02
C LYS A 276 -14.56 16.19 -24.75
N LEU A 277 -15.19 16.56 -23.64
CA LEU A 277 -15.01 15.87 -22.36
C LEU A 277 -15.54 14.44 -22.44
N THR A 278 -14.83 13.50 -21.81
CA THR A 278 -15.31 12.12 -21.64
C THR A 278 -16.51 12.07 -20.68
N PRO A 279 -17.34 11.01 -20.73
CA PRO A 279 -18.44 10.84 -19.77
C PRO A 279 -17.97 10.91 -18.31
N GLY A 280 -16.81 10.33 -17.98
CA GLY A 280 -16.23 10.40 -16.64
C GLY A 280 -15.85 11.83 -16.23
N GLN A 281 -15.27 12.62 -17.15
CA GLN A 281 -14.95 14.04 -16.89
C GLN A 281 -16.22 14.88 -16.69
N GLN A 282 -17.27 14.63 -17.49
CA GLN A 282 -18.55 15.32 -17.35
C GLN A 282 -19.22 15.01 -16.00
N ALA A 283 -19.26 13.73 -15.61
CA ALA A 283 -19.78 13.30 -14.32
C ALA A 283 -18.99 13.89 -13.14
N ALA A 284 -17.66 13.94 -13.23
CA ALA A 284 -16.82 14.56 -12.21
C ALA A 284 -17.07 16.07 -12.09
N CYS A 285 -17.17 16.79 -13.21
CA CYS A 285 -17.51 18.22 -13.21
C CYS A 285 -18.90 18.48 -12.59
N ALA A 286 -19.90 17.65 -12.91
CA ALA A 286 -21.25 17.77 -12.35
C ALA A 286 -21.26 17.51 -10.84
N ALA A 287 -20.56 16.47 -10.37
CA ALA A 287 -20.44 16.15 -8.95
C ALA A 287 -19.72 17.27 -8.17
N ILE A 288 -18.62 17.81 -8.72
CA ILE A 288 -17.93 18.97 -8.13
C ILE A 288 -18.85 20.18 -8.07
N ARG A 289 -19.57 20.50 -9.15
CA ARG A 289 -20.50 21.64 -9.15
C ARG A 289 -21.60 21.48 -8.10
N ALA A 290 -22.14 20.28 -7.94
CA ALA A 290 -23.14 19.99 -6.93
C ALA A 290 -22.60 20.19 -5.51
N ASP A 291 -21.41 19.64 -5.21
CA ASP A 291 -20.79 19.78 -3.89
C ASP A 291 -20.35 21.21 -3.57
N LEU A 292 -19.85 21.95 -4.57
CA LEU A 292 -19.50 23.36 -4.42
C LEU A 292 -20.71 24.21 -4.03
N GLY A 293 -21.92 23.84 -4.48
CA GLY A 293 -23.17 24.54 -4.15
C GLY A 293 -23.72 24.24 -2.76
N GLN A 294 -23.10 23.36 -1.97
CA GLN A 294 -23.59 22.98 -0.64
C GLN A 294 -23.17 23.99 0.44
N SER A 295 -23.90 24.00 1.57
CA SER A 295 -23.64 24.87 2.74
C SER A 295 -22.51 24.38 3.64
N HIS A 296 -21.79 23.33 3.22
CA HIS A 296 -20.63 22.80 3.93
C HIS A 296 -19.43 22.65 2.98
N PRO A 297 -18.19 22.64 3.50
CA PRO A 297 -17.01 22.52 2.65
C PRO A 297 -17.01 21.21 1.85
N MET A 298 -16.76 21.32 0.56
CA MET A 298 -16.53 20.16 -0.31
C MET A 298 -15.18 19.54 0.08
N GLY A 299 -15.11 18.21 0.14
CA GLY A 299 -13.86 17.48 0.13
C GLY A 299 -13.95 16.32 -0.84
N ARG A 300 -13.24 16.41 -1.96
CA ARG A 300 -13.32 15.41 -3.04
C ARG A 300 -11.93 15.01 -3.53
N LEU A 301 -11.77 13.72 -3.82
CA LEU A 301 -10.62 13.11 -4.46
C LEU A 301 -10.98 12.75 -5.90
N LEU A 302 -10.31 13.36 -6.86
CA LEU A 302 -10.37 13.04 -8.28
C LEU A 302 -9.30 12.00 -8.61
N CYS A 303 -9.75 10.79 -8.90
CA CYS A 303 -8.90 9.65 -9.26
C CYS A 303 -8.87 9.49 -10.77
N GLY A 304 -7.69 9.48 -11.37
CA GLY A 304 -7.56 9.19 -12.79
C GLY A 304 -6.12 8.92 -13.19
N ASP A 305 -5.93 8.08 -14.19
CA ASP A 305 -4.61 7.78 -14.73
C ASP A 305 -3.92 9.04 -15.31
N VAL A 306 -2.61 9.02 -15.51
CA VAL A 306 -1.88 10.06 -16.23
C VAL A 306 -2.51 10.23 -17.62
N GLY A 307 -2.80 11.46 -18.02
CA GLY A 307 -3.41 11.75 -19.31
C GLY A 307 -4.94 11.63 -19.38
N THR A 308 -5.65 11.24 -18.31
CA THR A 308 -7.13 11.20 -18.28
C THR A 308 -7.80 12.58 -18.20
N GLY A 309 -7.01 13.65 -18.25
CA GLY A 309 -7.51 15.03 -18.24
C GLY A 309 -7.92 15.57 -16.87
N LYS A 310 -7.35 15.08 -15.76
CA LYS A 310 -7.60 15.63 -14.40
C LYS A 310 -7.54 17.16 -14.33
N THR A 311 -6.59 17.76 -15.06
CA THR A 311 -6.43 19.22 -15.15
C THR A 311 -7.68 19.92 -15.68
N VAL A 312 -8.40 19.35 -16.67
CA VAL A 312 -9.61 20.01 -17.22
C VAL A 312 -10.71 20.10 -16.17
N VAL A 313 -10.86 19.05 -15.35
CA VAL A 313 -11.83 18.99 -14.26
C VAL A 313 -11.44 19.96 -13.13
N ALA A 314 -10.16 20.03 -12.79
CA ALA A 314 -9.63 20.98 -11.82
C ALA A 314 -9.83 22.45 -12.26
N VAL A 315 -9.59 22.74 -13.55
CA VAL A 315 -9.85 24.06 -14.13
C VAL A 315 -11.33 24.41 -14.11
N ALA A 316 -12.21 23.44 -14.40
CA ALA A 316 -13.65 23.66 -14.30
C ALA A 316 -14.06 24.08 -12.88
N ALA A 317 -13.50 23.44 -11.85
CA ALA A 317 -13.72 23.83 -10.45
C ALA A 317 -13.19 25.25 -10.15
N ALA A 318 -11.98 25.58 -10.62
CA ALA A 318 -11.38 26.91 -10.44
C ALA A 318 -12.18 28.02 -11.13
N LEU A 319 -12.75 27.74 -12.31
CA LEU A 319 -13.60 28.69 -13.03
C LEU A 319 -14.91 28.96 -12.29
N LEU A 320 -15.55 27.93 -11.72
CA LEU A 320 -16.73 28.10 -10.87
C LEU A 320 -16.41 28.95 -9.64
N ALA A 321 -15.25 28.72 -9.01
CA ALA A 321 -14.79 29.55 -7.89
C ALA A 321 -14.59 31.02 -8.31
N ALA A 322 -13.88 31.26 -9.41
CA ALA A 322 -13.63 32.60 -9.93
C ALA A 322 -14.94 33.33 -10.30
N GLU A 323 -15.89 32.63 -10.94
CA GLU A 323 -17.20 33.19 -11.31
C GLU A 323 -18.06 33.52 -10.08
N ALA A 324 -17.91 32.74 -8.99
CA ALA A 324 -18.53 33.02 -7.70
C ALA A 324 -17.84 34.16 -6.91
N GLY A 325 -16.82 34.80 -7.49
CA GLY A 325 -16.10 35.92 -6.90
C GLY A 325 -15.10 35.54 -5.81
N VAL A 326 -14.69 34.26 -5.74
CA VAL A 326 -13.66 33.77 -4.81
C VAL A 326 -12.42 33.29 -5.53
N GLN A 327 -11.30 33.29 -4.84
CA GLN A 327 -10.02 32.82 -5.36
C GLN A 327 -9.90 31.31 -5.24
N ALA A 328 -9.20 30.73 -6.20
CA ALA A 328 -8.73 29.35 -6.14
C ALA A 328 -7.20 29.30 -5.96
N ALA A 329 -6.72 28.31 -5.22
CA ALA A 329 -5.30 27.97 -5.14
C ALA A 329 -5.05 26.61 -5.79
N PHE A 330 -4.07 26.52 -6.68
CA PHE A 330 -3.65 25.27 -7.32
C PHE A 330 -2.23 24.92 -6.87
N MET A 331 -2.10 23.93 -6.01
CA MET A 331 -0.82 23.45 -5.51
C MET A 331 -0.30 22.30 -6.37
N ALA A 332 0.88 22.50 -6.96
CA ALA A 332 1.61 21.50 -7.72
C ALA A 332 2.81 20.96 -6.92
N PRO A 333 3.25 19.71 -7.17
CA PRO A 333 4.24 19.05 -6.31
C PRO A 333 5.68 19.55 -6.53
N THR A 334 5.98 20.12 -7.69
CA THR A 334 7.31 20.66 -8.02
C THR A 334 7.19 22.03 -8.68
N GLU A 335 8.27 22.81 -8.63
CA GLU A 335 8.29 24.13 -9.26
C GLU A 335 8.17 24.04 -10.79
N VAL A 336 8.75 23.01 -11.41
CA VAL A 336 8.63 22.74 -12.85
C VAL A 336 7.16 22.52 -13.25
N LEU A 337 6.44 21.68 -12.50
CA LEU A 337 5.02 21.45 -12.75
C LEU A 337 4.18 22.71 -12.49
N ALA A 338 4.46 23.45 -11.41
CA ALA A 338 3.79 24.71 -11.13
C ALA A 338 3.96 25.74 -12.27
N GLN A 339 5.17 25.86 -12.82
CA GLN A 339 5.45 26.73 -13.97
C GLN A 339 4.69 26.29 -15.22
N GLN A 340 4.66 24.97 -15.49
CA GLN A 340 3.93 24.42 -16.63
C GLN A 340 2.42 24.64 -16.51
N HIS A 341 1.84 24.38 -15.34
CA HIS A 341 0.43 24.67 -15.08
C HIS A 341 0.14 26.16 -15.26
N HIS A 342 0.94 27.04 -14.66
CA HIS A 342 0.78 28.49 -14.83
C HIS A 342 0.84 28.92 -16.30
N ALA A 343 1.81 28.45 -17.08
CA ALA A 343 1.92 28.80 -18.50
C ALA A 343 0.68 28.35 -19.30
N ASN A 344 0.21 27.12 -19.10
CA ASN A 344 -0.96 26.59 -19.78
C ASN A 344 -2.24 27.34 -19.35
N LEU A 345 -2.42 27.57 -18.05
CA LEU A 345 -3.60 28.26 -17.51
C LEU A 345 -3.64 29.72 -17.93
N CYS A 346 -2.50 30.43 -17.95
CA CYS A 346 -2.43 31.79 -18.47
C CYS A 346 -2.85 31.86 -19.93
N ARG A 347 -2.44 30.90 -20.77
CA ARG A 347 -2.85 30.83 -22.17
C ARG A 347 -4.36 30.56 -22.30
N ASP A 348 -4.86 29.56 -21.58
CA ASP A 348 -6.21 29.04 -21.76
C ASP A 348 -7.28 29.96 -21.10
N LEU A 349 -6.93 30.64 -20.01
CA LEU A 349 -7.87 31.43 -19.20
C LEU A 349 -7.85 32.94 -19.49
N LYS A 350 -6.81 33.45 -20.16
CA LYS A 350 -6.73 34.87 -20.56
C LYS A 350 -7.93 35.33 -21.42
N PRO A 351 -8.45 34.56 -22.40
CA PRO A 351 -9.65 34.94 -23.16
C PRO A 351 -10.93 35.05 -22.32
N LEU A 352 -10.93 34.44 -21.14
CA LEU A 352 -12.05 34.46 -20.19
C LEU A 352 -11.94 35.61 -19.17
N GLY A 353 -10.83 36.36 -19.18
CA GLY A 353 -10.59 37.46 -18.24
C GLY A 353 -10.13 37.01 -16.85
N VAL A 354 -9.77 35.74 -16.67
CA VAL A 354 -9.32 35.18 -15.39
C VAL A 354 -7.82 35.38 -15.21
N ARG A 355 -7.42 36.00 -14.10
CA ARG A 355 -6.03 36.35 -13.79
C ARG A 355 -5.36 35.25 -12.99
N VAL A 356 -4.24 34.75 -13.50
CA VAL A 356 -3.48 33.65 -12.89
C VAL A 356 -2.12 34.18 -12.40
N ALA A 357 -1.76 33.88 -11.15
CA ALA A 357 -0.47 34.21 -10.56
C ALA A 357 0.35 32.95 -10.23
N LEU A 358 1.67 33.07 -10.15
CA LEU A 358 2.60 31.98 -9.85
C LEU A 358 3.37 32.24 -8.56
N ALA A 359 3.32 31.33 -7.59
CA ALA A 359 4.02 31.42 -6.31
C ALA A 359 5.01 30.25 -6.12
N LEU A 360 6.31 30.53 -6.22
CA LEU A 360 7.39 29.54 -6.05
C LEU A 360 8.31 29.89 -4.87
N GLY A 361 8.96 28.88 -4.32
CA GLY A 361 9.92 29.05 -3.22
C GLY A 361 11.22 29.71 -3.69
N SER A 362 11.66 29.38 -4.91
CA SER A 362 12.89 29.88 -5.54
C SER A 362 12.84 31.34 -6.01
N MET A 363 11.66 31.98 -6.04
CA MET A 363 11.52 33.36 -6.53
C MET A 363 12.36 34.37 -5.73
N ASN A 364 12.92 35.36 -6.43
CA ASN A 364 13.67 36.46 -5.83
C ASN A 364 12.74 37.41 -5.03
N GLY A 365 13.33 38.32 -4.24
CA GLY A 365 12.58 39.18 -3.33
C GLY A 365 11.57 40.12 -4.02
N ALA A 366 11.88 40.60 -5.22
CA ALA A 366 10.98 41.46 -5.99
C ALA A 366 9.78 40.67 -6.53
N ALA A 367 10.02 39.51 -7.16
CA ALA A 367 8.98 38.63 -7.67
C ALA A 367 8.07 38.12 -6.54
N LYS A 368 8.63 37.75 -5.38
CA LYS A 368 7.84 37.36 -4.20
C LYS A 368 6.91 38.47 -3.72
N ARG A 369 7.34 39.73 -3.74
CA ARG A 369 6.48 40.87 -3.37
C ARG A 369 5.34 41.07 -4.36
N GLN A 370 5.63 41.02 -5.66
CA GLN A 370 4.62 41.15 -6.71
C GLN A 370 3.56 40.06 -6.61
N VAL A 371 3.97 38.80 -6.40
CA VAL A 371 3.05 37.67 -6.26
C VAL A 371 2.20 37.78 -5.01
N ARG A 372 2.77 38.25 -3.89
CA ARG A 372 1.99 38.50 -2.66
C ARG A 372 0.94 39.58 -2.86
N GLN A 373 1.28 40.65 -3.57
CA GLN A 373 0.33 41.71 -3.90
C GLN A 373 -0.78 41.19 -4.83
N ALA A 374 -0.40 40.46 -5.89
CA ALA A 374 -1.35 39.85 -6.80
C ALA A 374 -2.30 38.89 -6.06
N ALA A 375 -1.78 38.01 -5.21
CA ALA A 375 -2.61 37.08 -4.43
C ALA A 375 -3.57 37.79 -3.46
N ALA A 376 -3.16 38.94 -2.91
CA ALA A 376 -3.98 39.70 -1.96
C ALA A 376 -5.05 40.59 -2.63
N GLN A 377 -4.97 40.85 -3.94
CA GLN A 377 -5.80 41.88 -4.59
C GLN A 377 -6.37 41.48 -5.95
N GLU A 378 -5.55 40.91 -6.83
CA GLU A 378 -5.80 40.85 -8.27
C GLU A 378 -5.95 39.44 -8.83
N ALA A 379 -5.33 38.42 -8.24
CA ALA A 379 -5.36 37.08 -8.82
C ALA A 379 -6.72 36.40 -8.57
N ASP A 380 -7.27 35.72 -9.57
CA ASP A 380 -8.45 34.87 -9.40
C ASP A 380 -8.02 33.42 -9.15
N LEU A 381 -6.87 33.02 -9.69
CA LEU A 381 -6.22 31.72 -9.49
C LEU A 381 -4.74 31.89 -9.13
N VAL A 382 -4.26 31.24 -8.08
CA VAL A 382 -2.83 31.23 -7.72
C VAL A 382 -2.28 29.83 -7.83
N VAL A 383 -1.34 29.62 -8.75
CA VAL A 383 -0.62 28.35 -8.94
C VAL A 383 0.69 28.40 -8.17
N GLY A 384 1.08 27.32 -7.50
CA GLY A 384 2.34 27.32 -6.78
C GLY A 384 2.70 26.00 -6.14
N THR A 385 3.82 25.99 -5.42
CA THR A 385 4.27 24.82 -4.64
C THR A 385 3.89 24.99 -3.16
N HIS A 386 4.61 24.33 -2.25
CA HIS A 386 4.51 24.55 -0.81
C HIS A 386 4.66 26.04 -0.39
N ALA A 387 5.17 26.91 -1.28
CA ALA A 387 5.16 28.35 -1.09
C ALA A 387 3.75 28.93 -0.82
N LEU A 388 2.70 28.29 -1.35
CA LEU A 388 1.30 28.66 -1.05
C LEU A 388 0.94 28.51 0.44
N LEU A 389 1.64 27.63 1.15
CA LEU A 389 1.45 27.37 2.59
C LEU A 389 2.12 28.41 3.48
N GLY A 390 3.12 29.14 2.98
CA GLY A 390 3.94 30.04 3.80
C GLY A 390 3.14 31.22 4.36
N GLU A 391 3.34 31.58 5.63
CA GLU A 391 2.56 32.61 6.35
C GLU A 391 2.52 33.97 5.65
N ALA A 392 3.57 34.29 4.89
CA ALA A 392 3.70 35.57 4.20
C ALA A 392 2.79 35.73 2.96
N LEU A 393 2.20 34.65 2.44
CA LEU A 393 1.25 34.71 1.33
C LEU A 393 -0.19 34.77 1.86
N ARG A 394 -0.85 35.90 1.63
CA ARG A 394 -2.25 36.15 2.01
C ARG A 394 -3.12 36.21 0.76
N PHE A 395 -4.27 35.54 0.81
CA PHE A 395 -5.30 35.60 -0.21
C PHE A 395 -6.28 36.72 0.13
N LYS A 396 -6.91 37.30 -0.89
CA LYS A 396 -8.04 38.22 -0.75
C LYS A 396 -9.26 37.48 -0.17
N ASP A 397 -9.61 36.36 -0.78
CA ASP A 397 -10.78 35.55 -0.42
C ASP A 397 -10.66 34.14 -1.02
N LEU A 398 -10.02 33.23 -0.30
CA LEU A 398 -9.78 31.86 -0.77
C LEU A 398 -11.01 30.98 -0.55
N GLY A 399 -11.64 30.53 -1.63
CA GLY A 399 -12.82 29.66 -1.60
C GLY A 399 -12.56 28.22 -2.03
N LEU A 400 -11.52 27.96 -2.82
CA LEU A 400 -11.20 26.63 -3.34
C LEU A 400 -9.70 26.34 -3.28
N VAL A 401 -9.35 25.15 -2.81
CA VAL A 401 -7.99 24.61 -2.82
C VAL A 401 -7.95 23.35 -3.67
N ILE A 402 -7.09 23.37 -4.68
CA ILE A 402 -6.81 22.24 -5.56
C ILE A 402 -5.39 21.77 -5.25
N ILE A 403 -5.22 20.48 -4.97
CA ILE A 403 -3.92 19.87 -4.70
C ILE A 403 -3.66 18.76 -5.71
N ASP A 404 -2.57 18.86 -6.46
CA ASP A 404 -2.10 17.79 -7.34
C ASP A 404 -1.08 16.91 -6.58
N GLU A 405 -1.55 15.75 -6.11
CA GLU A 405 -0.79 14.85 -5.25
C GLU A 405 0.08 13.87 -6.06
N GLN A 406 1.38 14.19 -6.14
CA GLN A 406 2.44 13.20 -6.37
C GLN A 406 2.99 12.75 -5.01
N GLN A 407 2.37 11.74 -4.38
CA GLN A 407 2.89 10.81 -3.34
C GLN A 407 3.71 11.36 -2.15
N ARG A 408 3.82 12.68 -1.93
CA ARG A 408 4.77 13.28 -0.97
C ARG A 408 4.19 14.36 -0.07
N PHE A 409 2.94 14.83 -0.27
CA PHE A 409 2.40 15.96 0.48
C PHE A 409 1.36 15.51 1.53
N GLY A 410 1.73 15.66 2.80
CA GLY A 410 1.02 15.06 3.93
C GLY A 410 -0.28 15.77 4.32
N VAL A 411 -1.12 15.05 5.06
CA VAL A 411 -2.39 15.48 5.68
C VAL A 411 -2.30 16.83 6.40
N HIS A 412 -1.17 17.13 7.04
CA HIS A 412 -0.98 18.36 7.83
C HIS A 412 -0.86 19.65 7.01
N GLN A 413 -0.50 19.57 5.73
CA GLN A 413 -0.44 20.75 4.87
C GLN A 413 -1.84 21.19 4.42
N ARG A 414 -2.81 20.25 4.37
CA ARG A 414 -4.23 20.50 4.05
C ARG A 414 -4.89 21.43 5.07
N LEU A 415 -4.59 21.24 6.36
CA LEU A 415 -5.11 22.05 7.46
C LEU A 415 -4.62 23.50 7.40
N LYS A 416 -3.37 23.73 6.94
CA LYS A 416 -2.78 25.08 6.86
C LYS A 416 -3.39 25.94 5.74
N LEU A 417 -3.80 25.34 4.61
CA LEU A 417 -4.51 26.09 3.56
C LEU A 417 -5.96 26.36 3.95
N ALA A 418 -6.62 25.40 4.61
CA ALA A 418 -7.95 25.62 5.15
C ALA A 418 -7.99 26.80 6.15
N ALA A 419 -6.94 26.95 6.96
CA ALA A 419 -6.78 28.06 7.90
C ALA A 419 -6.45 29.42 7.24
N LYS A 420 -6.17 29.47 5.94
CA LYS A 420 -5.92 30.72 5.19
C LYS A 420 -7.16 31.29 4.50
N GLY A 421 -8.29 30.58 4.54
CA GLY A 421 -9.59 31.16 4.19
C GLY A 421 -9.97 32.27 5.18
N ASN A 422 -10.89 33.14 4.78
CA ASN A 422 -11.49 34.09 5.73
C ASN A 422 -12.12 33.30 6.89
N SER A 423 -11.95 33.80 8.12
CA SER A 423 -12.25 33.09 9.39
C SER A 423 -13.70 32.61 9.57
N GLN A 424 -14.58 32.89 8.61
CA GLN A 424 -16.01 32.57 8.66
C GLN A 424 -16.39 31.25 7.94
N ALA A 425 -15.58 30.76 7.00
CA ALA A 425 -15.88 29.50 6.29
C ALA A 425 -14.60 28.82 5.78
N ALA A 426 -14.52 27.50 5.93
CA ALA A 426 -13.40 26.73 5.38
C ALA A 426 -13.51 26.62 3.85
N PRO A 427 -12.40 26.73 3.10
CA PRO A 427 -12.43 26.58 1.65
C PRO A 427 -12.76 25.15 1.23
N HIS A 428 -13.36 25.01 0.05
CA HIS A 428 -13.57 23.72 -0.60
C HIS A 428 -12.22 23.09 -0.96
N LEU A 429 -12.14 21.76 -0.89
CA LEU A 429 -10.92 20.99 -1.17
C LEU A 429 -11.16 19.99 -2.30
N LEU A 430 -10.35 20.10 -3.35
CA LEU A 430 -10.25 19.13 -4.44
C LEU A 430 -8.82 18.57 -4.49
N VAL A 431 -8.69 17.26 -4.35
CA VAL A 431 -7.40 16.55 -4.43
C VAL A 431 -7.35 15.77 -5.73
N LEU A 432 -6.26 15.85 -6.48
CA LEU A 432 -6.03 15.11 -7.72
C LEU A 432 -4.97 14.05 -7.45
N THR A 433 -5.21 12.80 -7.84
CA THR A 433 -4.17 11.76 -7.79
C THR A 433 -3.92 11.21 -9.19
N ALA A 434 -2.66 11.22 -9.61
CA ALA A 434 -2.22 10.61 -10.87
C ALA A 434 -1.90 9.11 -10.72
N THR A 435 -1.55 8.68 -9.51
CA THR A 435 -1.44 7.24 -9.23
C THR A 435 -2.84 6.65 -9.23
N PRO A 436 -3.10 5.62 -10.06
CA PRO A 436 -4.22 4.74 -9.83
C PRO A 436 -3.99 4.13 -8.46
N ILE A 437 -4.74 4.61 -7.50
CA ILE A 437 -4.79 4.07 -6.16
C ILE A 437 -5.98 3.11 -6.25
N PRO A 438 -5.82 1.81 -5.92
CA PRO A 438 -6.97 0.91 -5.85
C PRO A 438 -8.05 1.60 -5.04
N ARG A 439 -9.32 1.53 -5.46
CA ARG A 439 -10.39 2.28 -4.80
C ARG A 439 -10.38 2.05 -3.28
N THR A 440 -10.03 0.84 -2.86
CA THR A 440 -9.78 0.42 -1.47
C THR A 440 -8.67 1.23 -0.77
N LEU A 441 -7.55 1.45 -1.44
CA LEU A 441 -6.42 2.28 -0.98
C LEU A 441 -6.82 3.77 -0.93
N ALA A 442 -7.64 4.25 -1.86
CA ALA A 442 -8.10 5.63 -1.91
C ALA A 442 -9.06 5.93 -0.77
N LEU A 443 -9.97 4.99 -0.50
CA LEU A 443 -10.86 5.00 0.65
C LEU A 443 -10.07 4.96 1.97
N ALA A 444 -8.95 4.24 2.05
CA ALA A 444 -8.12 4.23 3.25
C ALA A 444 -7.37 5.56 3.49
N LEU A 445 -6.81 6.15 2.43
CA LEU A 445 -5.95 7.34 2.51
C LEU A 445 -6.73 8.65 2.56
N ALA A 446 -7.95 8.64 2.01
CA ALA A 446 -8.76 9.82 1.79
C ALA A 446 -10.23 9.60 2.16
N GLY A 447 -10.61 8.54 2.89
CA GLY A 447 -12.01 8.12 3.09
C GLY A 447 -12.98 9.10 3.76
N HIS A 448 -12.52 10.27 4.17
CA HIS A 448 -13.39 11.40 4.53
C HIS A 448 -13.79 12.24 3.30
N LEU A 449 -13.11 12.08 2.16
CA LEU A 449 -13.37 12.74 0.88
C LEU A 449 -14.30 11.88 0.02
N GLU A 450 -15.15 12.55 -0.75
CA GLU A 450 -15.90 11.92 -1.83
C GLU A 450 -14.97 11.53 -2.98
N ILE A 451 -15.24 10.42 -3.67
CA ILE A 451 -14.39 9.95 -4.78
C ILE A 451 -15.06 10.21 -6.12
N SER A 452 -14.32 10.74 -7.08
CA SER A 452 -14.70 10.82 -8.49
C SER A 452 -13.65 10.10 -9.34
N ASP A 453 -14.05 9.04 -10.03
CA ASP A 453 -13.18 8.27 -10.91
C ASP A 453 -13.25 8.81 -12.35
N LEU A 454 -12.09 8.87 -13.02
CA LEU A 454 -11.94 9.18 -14.44
C LEU A 454 -11.40 7.94 -15.18
N PRO A 455 -12.26 6.93 -15.47
CA PRO A 455 -11.80 5.66 -16.01
C PRO A 455 -11.42 5.74 -17.49
N GLN A 456 -11.97 6.69 -18.26
CA GLN A 456 -11.69 6.81 -19.68
C GLN A 456 -10.53 7.79 -19.97
N ARG A 457 -9.63 7.39 -20.87
CA ARG A 457 -8.72 8.33 -21.54
C ARG A 457 -9.49 9.15 -22.59
N PRO A 458 -9.08 10.40 -22.88
CA PRO A 458 -9.67 11.19 -23.95
C PRO A 458 -9.60 10.47 -25.30
N HIS A 459 -10.62 10.63 -26.15
CA HIS A 459 -10.65 10.04 -27.48
C HIS A 459 -9.43 10.49 -28.32
N GLY A 460 -8.79 9.53 -29.00
CA GLY A 460 -7.70 9.80 -29.95
C GLY A 460 -6.27 9.64 -29.42
N GLN A 461 -6.05 9.34 -28.13
CA GLN A 461 -4.71 8.97 -27.66
C GLN A 461 -4.34 7.55 -28.13
N PRO A 462 -3.24 7.39 -28.88
CA PRO A 462 -2.85 6.08 -29.36
C PRO A 462 -2.32 5.21 -28.21
N LYS A 463 -2.64 3.91 -28.27
CA LYS A 463 -2.23 2.93 -27.24
C LYS A 463 -0.71 2.78 -27.22
N VAL A 464 -0.14 2.69 -26.02
CA VAL A 464 1.30 2.42 -25.85
C VAL A 464 1.54 0.91 -25.82
N THR A 465 2.12 0.35 -26.88
CA THR A 465 2.47 -1.07 -26.92
C THR A 465 3.60 -1.35 -25.93
N THR A 466 3.37 -2.23 -24.96
CA THR A 466 4.35 -2.54 -23.91
C THR A 466 4.89 -3.95 -24.11
N THR A 467 6.22 -4.09 -24.21
CA THR A 467 6.88 -5.39 -24.44
C THR A 467 7.94 -5.62 -23.39
N VAL A 468 7.94 -6.81 -22.78
CA VAL A 468 9.02 -7.26 -21.90
C VAL A 468 10.14 -7.86 -22.74
N VAL A 469 11.34 -7.32 -22.63
CA VAL A 469 12.53 -7.77 -23.38
C VAL A 469 13.47 -8.50 -22.40
N PRO A 470 13.71 -9.81 -22.60
CA PRO A 470 14.71 -10.55 -21.85
C PRO A 470 16.13 -9.96 -21.99
N TYR A 471 16.97 -10.13 -20.98
CA TYR A 471 18.31 -9.53 -20.94
C TYR A 471 19.22 -9.95 -22.11
N ASP A 472 19.14 -11.20 -22.53
CA ASP A 472 19.84 -11.77 -23.69
C ASP A 472 19.40 -11.10 -25.01
N GLN A 473 18.18 -10.59 -25.08
CA GLN A 473 17.58 -9.94 -26.25
C GLN A 473 17.67 -8.41 -26.22
N ARG A 474 18.37 -7.81 -25.24
CA ARG A 474 18.50 -6.34 -25.08
C ARG A 474 18.98 -5.58 -26.33
N ARG A 475 19.63 -6.25 -27.29
CA ARG A 475 20.00 -5.66 -28.59
C ARG A 475 18.78 -5.15 -29.38
N GLN A 476 17.63 -5.80 -29.24
CA GLN A 476 16.36 -5.36 -29.84
C GLN A 476 15.97 -3.95 -29.38
N ALA A 477 16.29 -3.58 -28.14
CA ALA A 477 16.02 -2.22 -27.66
C ALA A 477 16.88 -1.18 -28.41
N VAL A 478 18.16 -1.47 -28.67
CA VAL A 478 19.04 -0.57 -29.44
C VAL A 478 18.56 -0.42 -30.89
N GLU A 479 18.11 -1.53 -31.50
CA GLU A 479 17.54 -1.52 -32.85
C GLU A 479 16.25 -0.68 -32.92
N ALA A 480 15.37 -0.81 -31.92
CA ALA A 480 14.16 0.00 -31.81
C ALA A 480 14.49 1.50 -31.65
N ILE A 481 15.50 1.84 -30.83
CA ILE A 481 15.99 3.22 -30.69
C ILE A 481 16.44 3.76 -32.06
N SER A 482 17.23 2.99 -32.81
CA SER A 482 17.70 3.40 -34.14
C SER A 482 16.55 3.70 -35.11
N GLN A 483 15.51 2.85 -35.12
CA GLN A 483 14.36 3.02 -36.01
C GLN A 483 13.53 4.26 -35.66
N VAL A 484 13.37 4.57 -34.37
CA VAL A 484 12.61 5.74 -33.92
C VAL A 484 13.36 7.04 -34.20
N LEU A 485 14.68 7.06 -33.95
CA LEU A 485 15.53 8.20 -34.27
C LEU A 485 15.57 8.48 -35.78
N ALA A 486 15.58 7.43 -36.62
CA ALA A 486 15.52 7.59 -38.07
C ALA A 486 14.22 8.25 -38.58
N LYS A 487 13.13 8.16 -37.80
CA LYS A 487 11.85 8.84 -38.08
C LYS A 487 11.81 10.28 -37.56
N GLY A 488 12.90 10.79 -36.97
CA GLY A 488 12.95 12.12 -36.34
C GLY A 488 12.15 12.22 -35.04
N GLN A 489 11.79 11.08 -34.44
CA GLN A 489 11.03 11.01 -33.19
C GLN A 489 11.99 10.94 -31.99
N ARG A 490 11.45 11.16 -30.79
CA ARG A 490 12.23 11.26 -29.55
C ARG A 490 12.13 9.99 -28.71
N VAL A 491 13.20 9.70 -27.96
CA VAL A 491 13.36 8.47 -27.19
C VAL A 491 13.79 8.77 -25.75
N TYR A 492 13.12 8.12 -24.79
CA TYR A 492 13.55 8.07 -23.40
C TYR A 492 14.25 6.73 -23.09
N VAL A 493 15.37 6.79 -22.38
CA VAL A 493 16.04 5.62 -21.78
C VAL A 493 16.17 5.84 -20.28
N ILE A 494 15.53 5.00 -19.48
CA ILE A 494 15.47 5.12 -18.03
C ILE A 494 16.35 4.05 -17.36
N CYS A 495 17.25 4.51 -16.50
CA CYS A 495 18.13 3.68 -15.67
C CYS A 495 17.55 3.56 -14.24
N PRO A 496 17.68 2.38 -13.59
CA PRO A 496 17.21 2.17 -12.22
C PRO A 496 18.03 2.97 -11.21
N LEU A 497 17.42 3.22 -10.05
CA LEU A 497 18.13 3.65 -8.86
C LEU A 497 18.81 2.42 -8.24
N VAL A 498 20.07 2.55 -7.80
CA VAL A 498 20.75 1.48 -7.06
C VAL A 498 20.65 1.82 -5.58
N GLU A 499 20.00 0.97 -4.79
CA GLU A 499 19.71 1.21 -3.36
C GLU A 499 20.96 1.30 -2.45
N ALA A 500 22.16 1.16 -3.02
CA ALA A 500 23.43 1.37 -2.34
C ALA A 500 24.06 2.69 -2.79
N SER A 501 23.71 3.80 -2.14
CA SER A 501 24.31 5.14 -2.28
C SER A 501 24.03 5.92 -3.58
N GLU A 502 23.66 7.20 -3.41
CA GLU A 502 23.48 8.21 -4.46
C GLU A 502 24.72 8.41 -5.37
N ALA A 503 25.90 7.93 -4.93
CA ALA A 503 27.12 7.94 -5.74
C ALA A 503 27.09 6.91 -6.87
N ILE A 504 26.41 5.77 -6.70
CA ILE A 504 26.32 4.69 -7.69
C ILE A 504 25.29 5.03 -8.77
N GLU A 505 24.20 5.74 -8.42
CA GLU A 505 23.17 6.18 -9.36
C GLU A 505 23.71 7.03 -10.53
N ALA A 506 24.62 7.96 -10.22
CA ALA A 506 25.24 8.81 -11.22
C ALA A 506 26.17 8.03 -12.16
N GLN A 507 26.76 6.92 -11.69
CA GLN A 507 27.68 6.12 -12.51
C GLN A 507 26.95 5.30 -13.57
N ASP A 508 25.83 4.67 -13.23
CA ASP A 508 25.07 3.82 -14.16
C ASP A 508 24.44 4.62 -15.31
N VAL A 509 23.85 5.77 -15.00
CA VAL A 509 23.23 6.65 -16.01
C VAL A 509 24.28 7.30 -16.93
N VAL A 510 25.43 7.73 -16.37
CA VAL A 510 26.55 8.30 -17.14
C VAL A 510 27.21 7.22 -18.02
N GLN A 511 27.38 6.00 -17.52
CA GLN A 511 27.92 4.91 -18.32
C GLN A 511 26.97 4.53 -19.47
N THR A 512 25.67 4.48 -19.19
CA THR A 512 24.65 4.19 -20.22
C THR A 512 24.62 5.29 -21.27
N HIS A 513 24.71 6.56 -20.86
CA HIS A 513 24.86 7.70 -21.75
C HIS A 513 26.08 7.57 -22.67
N GLY A 514 27.25 7.28 -22.11
CA GLY A 514 28.48 7.08 -22.90
C GLY A 514 28.37 5.93 -23.91
N ARG A 515 27.75 4.80 -23.51
CA ARG A 515 27.51 3.66 -24.42
C ARG A 515 26.57 4.03 -25.56
N LEU A 516 25.44 4.68 -25.27
CA LEU A 516 24.47 5.09 -26.28
C LEU A 516 25.02 6.18 -27.21
N ALA A 517 25.80 7.11 -26.69
CA ALA A 517 26.53 8.09 -27.52
C ALA A 517 27.52 7.38 -28.48
N GLY A 518 28.17 6.30 -28.03
CA GLY A 518 29.01 5.46 -28.87
C GLY A 518 28.23 4.67 -29.93
N TYR A 519 27.03 4.20 -29.62
CA TYR A 519 26.18 3.49 -30.59
C TYR A 519 25.54 4.43 -31.64
N PHE A 520 25.33 5.69 -31.28
CA PHE A 520 24.68 6.70 -32.14
C PHE A 520 25.54 7.98 -32.26
N PRO A 521 26.74 7.91 -32.86
CA PRO A 521 27.68 9.05 -32.94
C PRO A 521 27.12 10.28 -33.67
N GLN A 522 26.13 10.08 -34.54
CA GLN A 522 25.43 11.12 -35.30
C GLN A 522 24.29 11.78 -34.52
N VAL A 523 23.99 11.33 -33.30
CA VAL A 523 22.87 11.79 -32.48
C VAL A 523 23.38 12.44 -31.20
N ARG A 524 22.88 13.63 -30.87
CA ARG A 524 23.15 14.25 -29.57
C ARG A 524 22.33 13.57 -28.48
N VAL A 525 23.03 12.87 -27.58
CA VAL A 525 22.43 12.18 -26.45
C VAL A 525 22.41 13.09 -25.22
N GLY A 526 21.22 13.40 -24.71
CA GLY A 526 21.03 14.15 -23.47
C GLY A 526 21.18 13.28 -22.22
N LEU A 527 21.51 13.91 -21.09
CA LEU A 527 21.65 13.26 -19.79
C LEU A 527 20.79 14.00 -18.75
N LEU A 528 20.05 13.26 -17.92
CA LEU A 528 19.29 13.83 -16.81
C LEU A 528 19.36 12.94 -15.55
N HIS A 529 19.93 13.45 -14.46
CA HIS A 529 19.95 12.75 -13.18
C HIS A 529 19.87 13.70 -11.98
N GLY A 530 19.50 13.16 -10.81
CA GLY A 530 19.18 13.95 -9.60
C GLY A 530 20.31 14.83 -9.08
N ARG A 531 21.58 14.49 -9.36
CA ARG A 531 22.75 15.30 -8.97
C ARG A 531 23.03 16.53 -9.84
N MET A 532 22.34 16.69 -10.97
CA MET A 532 22.46 17.91 -11.77
C MET A 532 21.79 19.06 -11.02
N ASP A 533 22.35 20.27 -11.10
CA ASP A 533 21.68 21.45 -10.57
C ASP A 533 20.37 21.73 -11.33
N ALA A 534 19.50 22.54 -10.74
CA ALA A 534 18.16 22.81 -11.29
C ALA A 534 18.22 23.48 -12.68
N GLU A 535 19.25 24.30 -12.93
CA GLU A 535 19.42 25.01 -14.21
C GLU A 535 19.82 24.02 -15.32
N ALA A 536 20.77 23.14 -15.04
CA ALA A 536 21.21 22.08 -15.95
C ALA A 536 20.10 21.06 -16.23
N GLN A 537 19.30 20.68 -15.21
CA GLN A 537 18.13 19.83 -15.41
C GLN A 537 17.11 20.49 -16.35
N GLN A 538 16.83 21.77 -16.13
CA GLN A 538 15.89 22.53 -16.97
C GLN A 538 16.42 22.67 -18.41
N ALA A 539 17.72 22.94 -18.58
CA ALA A 539 18.36 23.02 -19.88
C ALA A 539 18.27 21.68 -20.63
N ALA A 540 18.62 20.57 -20.00
CA ALA A 540 18.54 19.24 -20.61
C ALA A 540 17.11 18.88 -21.04
N LEU A 541 16.11 19.22 -20.22
CA LEU A 541 14.69 19.03 -20.54
C LEU A 541 14.23 19.92 -21.69
N ASN A 542 14.70 21.17 -21.76
CA ASN A 542 14.39 22.09 -22.86
C ASN A 542 15.04 21.65 -24.17
N ASP A 543 16.28 21.17 -24.12
CA ASP A 543 16.99 20.61 -25.28
C ASP A 543 16.27 19.37 -25.83
N PHE A 544 15.80 18.50 -24.94
CA PHE A 544 15.02 17.34 -25.34
C PHE A 544 13.67 17.75 -25.96
N LYS A 545 12.97 18.71 -25.34
CA LYS A 545 11.67 19.21 -25.82
C LYS A 545 11.78 19.94 -27.16
N SER A 546 12.87 20.66 -27.40
CA SER A 546 13.13 21.33 -28.70
C SER A 546 13.60 20.36 -29.78
N GLY A 547 14.07 19.16 -29.41
CA GLY A 547 14.64 18.17 -30.30
C GLY A 547 16.14 18.33 -30.54
N ALA A 548 16.81 19.25 -29.83
CA ALA A 548 18.26 19.38 -29.86
C ALA A 548 18.97 18.11 -29.36
N THR A 549 18.34 17.38 -28.43
CA THR A 549 18.73 16.03 -28.02
C THR A 549 17.55 15.07 -28.27
N PRO A 550 17.53 14.27 -29.36
CA PRO A 550 16.40 13.38 -29.63
C PRO A 550 16.42 12.09 -28.79
N LEU A 551 17.52 11.80 -28.08
CA LEU A 551 17.66 10.68 -27.15
C LEU A 551 18.03 11.21 -25.76
N LEU A 552 17.20 10.95 -24.74
CA LEU A 552 17.47 11.33 -23.35
C LEU A 552 17.69 10.11 -22.48
N VAL A 553 18.87 10.04 -21.88
CA VAL A 553 19.22 9.02 -20.87
C VAL A 553 19.02 9.62 -19.49
N ALA A 554 18.18 8.98 -18.67
CA ALA A 554 17.79 9.55 -17.41
C ALA A 554 17.51 8.53 -16.31
N THR A 555 17.41 9.04 -15.09
CA THR A 555 16.89 8.30 -13.92
C THR A 555 15.40 8.57 -13.75
N THR A 556 14.80 8.12 -12.65
CA THR A 556 13.41 8.40 -12.26
C THR A 556 13.07 9.89 -12.14
N VAL A 557 14.04 10.80 -12.24
CA VAL A 557 13.81 12.26 -12.29
C VAL A 557 12.90 12.67 -13.46
N VAL A 558 12.83 11.88 -14.55
CA VAL A 558 11.85 12.08 -15.65
C VAL A 558 10.39 11.93 -15.20
N GLU A 559 10.13 11.35 -14.02
CA GLU A 559 8.79 11.36 -13.41
C GLU A 559 8.23 12.79 -13.31
N VAL A 560 9.06 13.85 -13.33
CA VAL A 560 8.63 15.24 -13.25
C VAL A 560 8.36 15.85 -14.65
N GLY A 561 7.13 15.65 -15.11
CA GLY A 561 6.33 16.72 -15.73
C GLY A 561 6.50 17.09 -17.21
N VAL A 562 7.64 16.87 -17.87
CA VAL A 562 7.80 17.42 -19.23
C VAL A 562 6.98 16.65 -20.26
N ASP A 563 6.10 17.38 -20.96
CA ASP A 563 5.22 16.86 -22.00
C ASP A 563 5.88 17.02 -23.38
N VAL A 564 6.12 15.90 -24.05
CA VAL A 564 6.89 15.82 -25.31
C VAL A 564 6.10 14.96 -26.31
N PRO A 565 5.19 15.55 -27.12
CA PRO A 565 4.31 14.81 -28.02
C PRO A 565 5.05 13.90 -29.01
N GLU A 566 6.24 14.30 -29.44
CA GLU A 566 7.10 13.59 -30.39
C GLU A 566 7.88 12.43 -29.74
N ALA A 567 7.76 12.22 -28.43
CA ALA A 567 8.35 11.07 -27.75
C ALA A 567 7.48 9.82 -27.93
N THR A 568 7.97 8.89 -28.75
CA THR A 568 7.23 7.67 -29.14
C THR A 568 7.83 6.39 -28.57
N LEU A 569 9.05 6.41 -28.02
CA LEU A 569 9.68 5.22 -27.43
C LEU A 569 10.20 5.48 -26.02
N MET A 570 9.77 4.62 -25.10
CA MET A 570 10.27 4.53 -23.72
C MET A 570 11.03 3.21 -23.56
N VAL A 571 12.29 3.27 -23.13
CA VAL A 571 13.10 2.08 -22.82
C VAL A 571 13.47 2.13 -21.35
N ILE A 572 13.08 1.12 -20.58
CA ILE A 572 13.37 1.03 -19.14
C ILE A 572 14.34 -0.13 -18.93
N LEU A 573 15.55 0.16 -18.45
CA LEU A 573 16.58 -0.84 -18.20
C LEU A 573 16.43 -1.43 -16.79
N ALA A 574 16.70 -2.72 -16.64
CA ALA A 574 16.50 -3.47 -15.39
C ALA A 574 15.12 -3.16 -14.76
N ALA A 575 14.07 -3.26 -15.57
CA ALA A 575 12.72 -2.83 -15.24
C ALA A 575 12.18 -3.50 -13.96
N GLU A 576 12.65 -4.69 -13.61
CA GLU A 576 12.28 -5.41 -12.39
C GLU A 576 12.62 -4.64 -11.09
N ARG A 577 13.57 -3.70 -11.14
CA ARG A 577 13.99 -2.90 -9.99
C ARG A 577 13.03 -1.74 -9.66
N PHE A 578 12.04 -1.50 -10.50
CA PHE A 578 11.07 -0.43 -10.31
C PHE A 578 9.75 -0.96 -9.75
N GLY A 579 9.05 -0.13 -8.98
CA GLY A 579 7.66 -0.38 -8.61
C GLY A 579 6.75 -0.40 -9.85
N LEU A 580 5.69 -1.23 -9.87
CA LEU A 580 4.76 -1.26 -11.01
C LEU A 580 4.08 0.11 -11.26
N SER A 581 3.78 0.83 -10.19
CA SER A 581 3.25 2.20 -10.27
C SER A 581 4.22 3.18 -10.94
N GLN A 582 5.53 3.08 -10.66
CA GLN A 582 6.57 3.91 -11.30
C GLN A 582 6.69 3.55 -12.77
N LEU A 583 6.77 2.27 -13.10
CA LEU A 583 6.84 1.79 -14.49
C LEU A 583 5.61 2.25 -15.29
N HIS A 584 4.43 2.21 -14.70
CA HIS A 584 3.19 2.70 -15.31
C HIS A 584 3.22 4.21 -15.58
N GLN A 585 3.73 5.01 -14.63
CA GLN A 585 3.91 6.45 -14.82
C GLN A 585 4.92 6.77 -15.92
N LEU A 586 6.06 6.06 -15.95
CA LEU A 586 7.08 6.20 -16.99
C LEU A 586 6.51 5.83 -18.37
N ARG A 587 5.76 4.71 -18.46
CA ARG A 587 5.05 4.33 -19.68
C ARG A 587 4.12 5.44 -20.19
N GLY A 588 3.42 6.13 -19.30
CA GLY A 588 2.51 7.23 -19.63
C GLY A 588 3.19 8.54 -20.11
N ARG A 589 4.53 8.55 -20.24
CA ARG A 589 5.30 9.68 -20.78
C ARG A 589 5.46 9.66 -22.30
N VAL A 590 5.15 8.54 -22.96
CA VAL A 590 5.23 8.40 -24.43
C VAL A 590 3.86 8.16 -25.04
N GLY A 591 3.74 8.40 -26.36
CA GLY A 591 2.47 8.20 -27.09
C GLY A 591 1.42 9.28 -26.80
N ARG A 592 1.88 10.52 -26.60
CA ARG A 592 1.01 11.68 -26.30
C ARG A 592 0.60 12.49 -27.53
N GLY A 593 1.30 12.32 -28.64
CA GLY A 593 0.96 12.90 -29.95
C GLY A 593 -0.04 12.03 -30.74
N SER A 594 -0.11 12.27 -32.05
CA SER A 594 -0.88 11.44 -32.99
C SER A 594 -0.26 10.07 -33.25
N GLU A 595 1.05 9.94 -33.01
CA GLU A 595 1.82 8.73 -33.30
C GLU A 595 1.74 7.71 -32.14
N PRO A 596 1.64 6.39 -32.45
CA PRO A 596 1.62 5.36 -31.43
C PRO A 596 2.92 5.29 -30.63
N GLY A 597 2.78 5.16 -29.32
CA GLY A 597 3.91 4.96 -28.41
C GLY A 597 4.28 3.48 -28.25
N ALA A 598 5.54 3.22 -27.88
CA ALA A 598 6.05 1.92 -27.48
C ALA A 598 6.85 2.03 -26.17
N CYS A 599 6.72 1.02 -25.31
CA CYS A 599 7.44 0.91 -24.05
C CYS A 599 8.14 -0.45 -23.97
N LEU A 600 9.47 -0.45 -23.92
CA LEU A 600 10.30 -1.64 -23.80
C LEU A 600 10.80 -1.78 -22.36
N LEU A 601 10.37 -2.84 -21.69
CA LEU A 601 10.78 -3.19 -20.33
C LEU A 601 11.93 -4.20 -20.43
N VAL A 602 13.18 -3.72 -20.39
CA VAL A 602 14.36 -4.58 -20.51
C VAL A 602 14.67 -5.15 -19.13
N ALA A 603 14.55 -6.47 -18.98
CA ALA A 603 14.88 -7.17 -17.74
C ALA A 603 16.40 -7.21 -17.50
N GLY A 604 16.82 -7.21 -16.25
CA GLY A 604 18.17 -7.53 -15.83
C GLY A 604 18.51 -9.02 -16.01
N PRO A 605 19.78 -9.41 -15.77
CA PRO A 605 20.24 -10.78 -16.02
C PRO A 605 19.54 -11.84 -15.15
N ASN A 606 19.10 -11.48 -13.93
CA ASN A 606 18.44 -12.39 -12.99
C ASN A 606 17.25 -11.69 -12.30
N PRO A 607 16.08 -11.57 -12.96
CA PRO A 607 14.96 -10.81 -12.41
C PRO A 607 14.18 -11.56 -11.31
N GLY A 608 14.22 -12.90 -11.28
CA GLY A 608 13.40 -13.71 -10.38
C GLY A 608 11.95 -13.90 -10.87
N ASP A 609 11.27 -14.91 -10.35
CA ASP A 609 9.94 -15.32 -10.85
C ASP A 609 8.86 -14.27 -10.58
N LEU A 610 8.80 -13.75 -9.35
CA LEU A 610 7.82 -12.73 -8.94
C LEU A 610 7.99 -11.42 -9.74
N ALA A 611 9.23 -10.99 -9.98
CA ALA A 611 9.48 -9.76 -10.72
C ALA A 611 9.17 -9.93 -12.21
N SER A 612 9.40 -11.13 -12.76
CA SER A 612 8.99 -11.48 -14.13
C SER A 612 7.47 -11.46 -14.28
N GLU A 613 6.73 -11.96 -13.30
CA GLU A 613 5.27 -11.91 -13.27
C GLU A 613 4.75 -10.46 -13.20
N ARG A 614 5.36 -9.62 -12.36
CA ARG A 614 5.05 -8.18 -12.30
C ARG A 614 5.21 -7.50 -13.67
N LEU A 615 6.33 -7.71 -14.35
CA LEU A 615 6.55 -7.12 -15.68
C LEU A 615 5.53 -7.60 -16.72
N LYS A 616 5.11 -8.87 -16.65
CA LYS A 616 4.05 -9.41 -17.53
C LYS A 616 2.70 -8.74 -17.28
N VAL A 617 2.35 -8.47 -16.02
CA VAL A 617 1.11 -7.75 -15.71
C VAL A 617 1.12 -6.35 -16.31
N LEU A 618 2.23 -5.61 -16.18
CA LEU A 618 2.31 -4.27 -16.79
C LEU A 618 2.21 -4.33 -18.33
N ALA A 619 2.74 -5.37 -18.96
CA ALA A 619 2.63 -5.57 -20.40
C ALA A 619 1.21 -5.96 -20.85
N SER A 620 0.44 -6.67 -20.01
CA SER A 620 -0.90 -7.16 -20.36
C SER A 620 -2.01 -6.12 -20.23
N THR A 621 -1.83 -5.09 -19.38
CA THR A 621 -2.84 -4.05 -19.18
C THR A 621 -2.28 -2.64 -19.29
N GLN A 622 -3.08 -1.76 -19.90
CA GLN A 622 -2.85 -0.31 -19.90
C GLN A 622 -3.65 0.42 -18.83
N ASP A 623 -4.59 -0.28 -18.18
CA ASP A 623 -5.41 0.28 -17.12
C ASP A 623 -4.57 0.41 -15.85
N GLY A 624 -4.31 1.65 -15.47
CA GLY A 624 -3.56 1.94 -14.26
C GLY A 624 -4.20 1.36 -13.00
N LEU A 625 -5.54 1.29 -12.92
CA LEU A 625 -6.23 0.74 -11.75
C LEU A 625 -5.90 -0.75 -11.60
N ALA A 626 -5.99 -1.51 -12.70
CA ALA A 626 -5.62 -2.91 -12.75
C ALA A 626 -4.13 -3.13 -12.41
N VAL A 627 -3.24 -2.24 -12.87
CA VAL A 627 -1.81 -2.28 -12.49
C VAL A 627 -1.64 -2.10 -10.99
N ALA A 628 -2.36 -1.15 -10.39
CA ALA A 628 -2.23 -0.85 -8.98
C ALA A 628 -2.82 -1.94 -8.06
N GLU A 629 -3.91 -2.59 -8.48
CA GLU A 629 -4.47 -3.76 -7.81
C GLU A 629 -3.51 -4.94 -7.87
N ALA A 630 -2.91 -5.19 -9.03
CA ALA A 630 -1.90 -6.24 -9.18
C ALA A 630 -0.62 -5.93 -8.39
N ASP A 631 -0.16 -4.68 -8.34
CA ASP A 631 0.98 -4.27 -7.51
C ASP A 631 0.73 -4.52 -6.03
N LEU A 632 -0.48 -4.23 -5.55
CA LEU A 632 -0.89 -4.50 -4.17
C LEU A 632 -0.94 -6.02 -3.89
N HIS A 633 -1.39 -6.82 -4.86
CA HIS A 633 -1.47 -8.28 -4.72
C HIS A 633 -0.08 -8.94 -4.76
N LEU A 634 0.76 -8.56 -5.73
CA LEU A 634 2.05 -9.20 -6.00
C LEU A 634 3.15 -8.84 -4.99
N ARG A 635 3.08 -7.69 -4.32
CA ARG A 635 4.09 -7.31 -3.29
C ARG A 635 3.95 -8.09 -1.98
N GLY A 636 2.81 -8.75 -1.75
CA GLY A 636 2.53 -9.46 -0.51
C GLY A 636 2.55 -8.56 0.74
N PRO A 637 2.16 -9.11 1.91
CA PRO A 637 2.07 -8.33 3.15
C PRO A 637 3.42 -7.87 3.73
N GLY A 638 4.56 -8.43 3.28
CA GLY A 638 5.89 -8.22 3.89
C GLY A 638 6.74 -7.08 3.32
N GLU A 639 6.75 -6.87 1.99
CA GLU A 639 7.57 -5.81 1.36
C GLU A 639 6.79 -4.51 1.11
N ALA A 640 5.45 -4.57 1.10
CA ALA A 640 4.59 -3.37 1.19
C ALA A 640 4.82 -2.58 2.51
N LEU A 641 5.40 -3.25 3.51
CA LEU A 641 5.81 -2.73 4.80
C LEU A 641 7.28 -2.28 4.82
N GLY A 642 7.76 -1.71 3.72
CA GLY A 642 8.83 -0.71 3.80
C GLY A 642 8.37 0.38 4.78
N ALA A 643 8.79 0.22 6.04
CA ALA A 643 8.37 0.99 7.19
C ALA A 643 8.82 2.45 7.01
N ARG A 644 8.06 3.22 6.21
CA ARG A 644 8.09 4.68 6.03
C ARG A 644 7.21 5.21 4.88
N GLN A 645 6.70 4.39 3.94
CA GLN A 645 6.19 4.93 2.65
C GLN A 645 4.74 4.61 2.24
N SER A 646 4.05 3.63 2.83
CA SER A 646 2.62 3.44 2.55
C SER A 646 1.81 4.27 3.54
N GLY A 647 1.13 5.32 3.08
CA GLY A 647 0.24 6.14 3.92
C GLY A 647 -0.97 5.38 4.50
N LEU A 648 -1.03 4.06 4.31
CA LEU A 648 -2.11 3.20 4.76
C LEU A 648 -2.16 3.12 6.28
N PRO A 649 -3.37 3.02 6.86
CA PRO A 649 -3.51 2.62 8.25
C PRO A 649 -2.84 1.25 8.46
N PRO A 650 -1.93 1.10 9.44
CA PRO A 650 -1.36 -0.19 9.76
C PRO A 650 -2.41 -1.02 10.51
N PHE A 651 -3.22 -1.75 9.77
CA PHE A 651 -4.12 -2.76 10.33
C PHE A 651 -3.32 -3.94 10.88
N LYS A 652 -3.77 -4.50 12.00
CA LYS A 652 -3.17 -5.71 12.61
C LYS A 652 -3.69 -6.98 11.95
N VAL A 653 -4.94 -6.97 11.48
CA VAL A 653 -5.64 -8.15 10.97
C VAL A 653 -6.12 -7.93 9.55
N ALA A 654 -6.81 -6.81 9.31
CA ALA A 654 -7.42 -6.55 8.02
C ALA A 654 -6.36 -6.31 6.94
N ARG A 655 -6.57 -6.89 5.77
CA ARG A 655 -5.75 -6.66 4.57
C ARG A 655 -6.64 -6.19 3.44
N TRP A 656 -6.33 -5.05 2.84
CA TRP A 656 -7.10 -4.50 1.72
C TRP A 656 -7.24 -5.47 0.54
N THR A 657 -6.22 -6.29 0.27
CA THR A 657 -6.26 -7.30 -0.81
C THR A 657 -7.26 -8.42 -0.57
N ARG A 658 -7.53 -8.76 0.69
CA ARG A 658 -8.41 -9.87 1.09
C ARG A 658 -9.80 -9.37 1.48
N ASP A 659 -9.85 -8.30 2.26
CA ASP A 659 -11.03 -7.91 3.04
C ASP A 659 -11.81 -6.74 2.45
N ALA A 660 -11.40 -6.21 1.29
CA ALA A 660 -12.06 -5.07 0.64
C ALA A 660 -13.57 -5.27 0.43
N ALA A 661 -14.00 -6.50 0.13
CA ALA A 661 -15.40 -6.83 -0.07
C ALA A 661 -16.25 -6.70 1.21
N LEU A 662 -15.63 -6.63 2.39
CA LEU A 662 -16.32 -6.38 3.66
C LEU A 662 -16.73 -4.90 3.83
N VAL A 663 -16.10 -3.96 3.12
CA VAL A 663 -16.34 -2.53 3.34
C VAL A 663 -17.74 -2.06 2.95
N PRO A 664 -18.30 -2.41 1.77
CA PRO A 664 -19.64 -1.95 1.39
C PRO A 664 -20.74 -2.26 2.42
N PRO A 665 -20.90 -3.52 2.91
CA PRO A 665 -21.94 -3.80 3.92
C PRO A 665 -21.67 -3.09 5.27
N LEU A 666 -20.41 -2.90 5.66
CA LEU A 666 -20.09 -2.15 6.88
C LEU A 666 -20.52 -0.69 6.78
N ARG A 667 -20.37 -0.07 5.60
CA ARG A 667 -20.83 1.31 5.36
C ARG A 667 -22.34 1.43 5.41
N GLU A 668 -23.06 0.47 4.87
CA GLU A 668 -24.52 0.46 4.94
C GLU A 668 -25.00 0.40 6.39
N ILE A 669 -24.38 -0.44 7.21
CA ILE A 669 -24.65 -0.52 8.66
C ILE A 669 -24.34 0.80 9.36
N ILE A 670 -23.15 1.37 9.13
CA ILE A 670 -22.74 2.65 9.73
C ILE A 670 -23.68 3.79 9.31
N ALA A 671 -24.06 3.85 8.03
CA ALA A 671 -25.00 4.84 7.52
C ALA A 671 -26.37 4.69 8.20
N GLY A 672 -26.83 3.46 8.41
CA GLY A 672 -28.04 3.17 9.19
C GLY A 672 -27.96 3.71 10.62
N TRP A 673 -26.85 3.43 11.33
CA TRP A 673 -26.64 3.95 12.70
C TRP A 673 -26.64 5.47 12.76
N LEU A 674 -25.95 6.14 11.82
CA LEU A 674 -25.86 7.61 11.79
C LEU A 674 -27.15 8.27 11.30
N ALA A 675 -28.03 7.55 10.60
CA ALA A 675 -29.34 8.03 10.21
C ALA A 675 -30.34 7.95 11.38
N SER A 676 -30.30 6.87 12.17
CA SER A 676 -31.20 6.68 13.31
C SER A 676 -30.78 7.42 14.57
N ASP A 677 -29.47 7.44 14.86
CA ASP A 677 -28.89 8.14 16.00
C ASP A 677 -27.70 9.00 15.53
N PRO A 678 -27.99 10.22 15.03
CA PRO A 678 -27.00 11.06 14.39
C PRO A 678 -25.78 11.37 15.27
N ASP A 679 -25.97 11.50 16.58
CA ASP A 679 -24.89 11.81 17.51
C ASP A 679 -24.29 10.56 18.18
N MET A 680 -24.84 9.38 17.89
CA MET A 680 -24.57 8.10 18.55
C MET A 680 -24.70 8.25 20.07
N ALA A 681 -25.78 8.88 20.51
CA ALA A 681 -26.07 9.17 21.91
C ALA A 681 -26.56 7.94 22.68
N GLU A 682 -27.17 6.94 22.03
CA GLU A 682 -27.59 5.68 22.62
C GLU A 682 -26.40 4.98 23.30
N PRO A 683 -26.54 4.42 24.53
CA PRO A 683 -25.41 3.83 25.26
C PRO A 683 -24.56 2.82 24.48
N ARG A 684 -25.19 1.95 23.67
CA ARG A 684 -24.47 0.94 22.88
C ARG A 684 -23.67 1.57 21.75
N LEU A 685 -24.29 2.47 20.98
CA LEU A 685 -23.62 3.18 19.88
C LEU A 685 -22.56 4.18 20.39
N ARG A 686 -22.78 4.79 21.55
CA ARG A 686 -21.81 5.64 22.23
C ARG A 686 -20.52 4.89 22.55
N ALA A 687 -20.62 3.67 23.10
CA ALA A 687 -19.46 2.84 23.38
C ALA A 687 -18.65 2.51 22.10
N VAL A 688 -19.35 2.23 20.99
CA VAL A 688 -18.71 2.01 19.68
C VAL A 688 -18.01 3.29 19.18
N LYS A 689 -18.66 4.45 19.31
CA LYS A 689 -18.10 5.76 18.93
C LYS A 689 -16.87 6.11 19.76
N ASP A 690 -16.92 5.94 21.07
CA ASP A 690 -15.81 6.22 21.98
C ASP A 690 -14.61 5.33 21.66
N GLU A 691 -14.86 4.05 21.37
CA GLU A 691 -13.83 3.11 20.94
C GLU A 691 -13.23 3.45 19.56
N THR A 692 -14.05 3.89 18.60
CA THR A 692 -13.57 4.47 17.32
C THR A 692 -12.63 5.63 17.56
N ILE A 693 -13.03 6.59 18.41
CA ILE A 693 -12.22 7.77 18.73
C ILE A 693 -10.92 7.38 19.42
N ARG A 694 -10.95 6.40 20.33
CA ARG A 694 -9.75 5.87 20.98
C ARG A 694 -8.76 5.28 19.99
N ARG A 695 -9.23 4.40 19.08
CA ARG A 695 -8.37 3.71 18.10
C ARG A 695 -7.84 4.64 17.00
N TRP A 696 -8.72 5.50 16.47
CA TRP A 696 -8.48 6.21 15.22
C TRP A 696 -8.54 7.73 15.35
N GLY A 697 -8.98 8.28 16.48
CA GLY A 697 -9.30 9.69 16.61
C GLY A 697 -8.12 10.62 16.32
N ARG A 698 -6.93 10.33 16.85
CA ARG A 698 -5.73 11.12 16.55
C ARG A 698 -5.30 10.99 15.08
N ARG A 699 -5.25 9.77 14.55
CA ARG A 699 -4.83 9.48 13.16
C ARG A 699 -5.76 10.10 12.12
N LEU A 700 -7.06 10.12 12.39
CA LEU A 700 -8.08 10.71 11.51
C LEU A 700 -8.34 12.20 11.83
N GLY A 701 -7.70 12.76 12.86
CA GLY A 701 -7.90 14.13 13.30
C GLY A 701 -9.31 14.41 13.84
N LEU A 702 -9.97 13.42 14.44
CA LEU A 702 -11.22 13.58 15.19
C LEU A 702 -11.01 14.26 16.56
N VAL A 703 -9.78 14.24 17.07
CA VAL A 703 -9.36 14.89 18.32
C VAL A 703 -8.17 15.80 18.01
N GLU A 704 -8.11 16.98 18.64
CA GLU A 704 -6.94 17.86 18.53
C GLU A 704 -5.70 17.17 19.12
N ALA A 705 -4.55 17.34 18.46
CA ALA A 705 -3.27 16.88 18.99
C ALA A 705 -2.89 17.79 20.16
N GLY A 706 -3.07 17.27 21.38
CA GLY A 706 -2.59 17.89 22.62
C GLY A 706 -1.08 17.77 22.77
#